data_AF-A0A2V5HBM3-F1
#
_entry.id   AF-A0A2V5HBM3-F1
#
_cell.length_a   1.000
_cell.length_b   1.000
_cell.length_c   1.000
_cell.angle_alpha   90.00
_cell.angle_beta   90.00
_cell.angle_gamma   90.00
#
_symmetry.space_group_name_H-M   'P 1'
#
loop_
_entity.id
_entity.type
_entity.pdbx_description
1 polymer ?
#
loop_
_entity_poly.entity_id
_entity_poly.type
_entity_poly.pdbx_seq_one_letter_code
_entity_poly.pdbx_strand_id
1 'polypeptide(L)'
;MSLLDYWDTQRPNAKRRKTTSADDKLATPTIKFAGGDSDNTPESSSESSSSSDAPLSKDAGVPTLDRVDSYPIIAESGIEHENDFPVSNSQTELESSLPAVQDDSQAIEEYEAARLASQDEPDLHQRLQDGKWRKGRSSIYVDAFNLALETVLDEEAHLFDEVEMEVFKQWRELDYEAQYLYVRLFLRKTSAWHRINRLGYYSDIADMPRVVASLRHPRSLPTSSCALPTGETPADIDPAPSLRLTGEFRFAEHMDQITTLEEASSLLLLDELKMLAKEAKVQGKSKNELIAALHRSSQKQTGLGWNSTPSTTVSNGLNRDDHFMQKIFDHTGDCIRLSAGPLALFERVHLVFYRSTEWTEKSLTTIILAKISRKKFPDYIVCRSSSIFPTRAFLLEFEIALRTQFQIDNLLEFSGTPTVEHLTRIKDLAYKVYPRWRALLAEEQRKEETIYEYGEGAYLRRFSPAWVYTRIIHKGLHPLGRFKEHREEHRLLTELLDQRLFHAARRGAWYQRKALLEEHYMWALTPAEGRSEDGQRKHWRRIALRTCEAGLEDPHCHLIFHYDLQKRILKLERALKIVKREQHDFGHVRLAKPAERTIAGIQIVEPESVSDTTDPPSAAANGNGNSNSTRRGRPTVWVDEREGGECRVETMCLNWYRAQGWKGYHSEGGIIRTL
;
A
#
# COMPACT_ATOMS: atom_id res chain seq x y z
N MET A 1 37.78 21.83 7.36
CA MET A 1 36.56 22.57 7.72
C MET A 1 35.60 21.59 8.34
N SER A 2 35.13 21.88 9.55
CA SER A 2 34.32 20.99 10.38
C SER A 2 32.86 21.02 9.93
N LEU A 3 32.12 19.93 10.14
CA LEU A 3 30.68 19.79 9.88
C LEU A 3 29.80 20.81 10.64
N LEU A 4 30.36 21.57 11.58
CA LEU A 4 29.67 22.68 12.24
C LEU A 4 29.62 23.97 11.39
N ASP A 5 30.56 24.17 10.45
CA ASP A 5 30.65 25.44 9.69
C ASP A 5 29.63 25.54 8.54
N TYR A 6 28.89 24.46 8.25
CA TYR A 6 27.87 24.43 7.18
C TYR A 6 26.51 24.99 7.60
N TRP A 7 26.24 25.08 8.92
CA TRP A 7 24.91 25.47 9.42
C TRP A 7 24.72 26.98 9.65
N ASP A 8 25.76 27.81 9.46
CA ASP A 8 25.75 29.19 9.95
C ASP A 8 25.83 30.30 8.88
N THR A 9 25.56 30.01 7.60
CA THR A 9 25.50 31.09 6.59
C THR A 9 24.18 31.16 5.83
N GLN A 10 23.45 32.24 6.16
CA GLN A 10 22.44 32.97 5.39
C GLN A 10 20.96 32.61 5.59
N ARG A 11 20.37 33.13 6.69
CA ARG A 11 18.98 33.60 6.72
C ARG A 11 18.95 35.13 6.62
N PRO A 12 18.26 35.74 5.65
CA PRO A 12 18.03 37.19 5.68
C PRO A 12 17.00 37.55 6.77
N ASN A 13 17.31 38.62 7.51
CA ASN A 13 16.52 39.13 8.63
C ASN A 13 15.08 39.52 8.23
N ALA A 14 14.08 38.80 8.74
CA ALA A 14 12.70 39.23 8.70
C ALA A 14 12.49 40.41 9.66
N LYS A 15 12.19 41.60 9.11
CA LYS A 15 11.81 42.80 9.85
C LYS A 15 10.49 42.55 10.61
N ARG A 16 10.59 42.26 11.91
CA ARG A 16 9.43 42.22 12.81
C ARG A 16 9.07 43.64 13.26
N ARG A 17 7.94 44.15 12.76
CA ARG A 17 7.30 45.39 13.22
C ARG A 17 6.75 45.14 14.63
N LYS A 18 7.26 45.83 15.65
CA LYS A 18 6.77 45.74 17.03
C LYS A 18 5.98 47.01 17.37
N THR A 19 4.72 46.83 17.72
CA THR A 19 3.84 47.84 18.32
C THR A 19 4.31 48.15 19.74
N THR A 20 4.26 49.43 20.12
CA THR A 20 4.75 49.99 21.38
C THR A 20 3.62 50.16 22.41
N SER A 21 3.88 49.74 23.65
CA SER A 21 3.48 50.40 24.92
C SER A 21 4.45 49.87 25.99
N ALA A 22 5.35 50.72 26.52
CA ALA A 22 5.29 51.38 27.85
C ALA A 22 5.10 50.34 28.98
N ASP A 23 5.95 50.17 30.00
CA ASP A 23 6.88 51.06 30.70
C ASP A 23 7.91 50.23 31.52
N ASP A 24 8.87 50.94 32.13
CA ASP A 24 9.76 50.57 33.25
C ASP A 24 11.10 49.80 33.04
N LYS A 25 12.15 50.62 32.88
CA LYS A 25 13.31 50.83 33.78
C LYS A 25 14.14 49.64 34.36
N LEU A 26 15.43 49.74 34.01
CA LEU A 26 16.65 49.74 34.85
C LEU A 26 17.58 48.48 34.93
N ALA A 27 18.85 48.79 34.60
CA ALA A 27 20.13 48.29 35.13
C ALA A 27 20.83 47.06 34.51
N THR A 28 21.88 47.35 33.73
CA THR A 28 23.11 46.56 33.47
C THR A 28 23.97 46.44 34.75
N PRO A 29 24.89 45.45 34.89
CA PRO A 29 26.26 45.54 34.33
C PRO A 29 26.80 44.17 33.81
N THR A 30 27.45 44.04 32.66
CA THR A 30 28.89 44.27 32.33
C THR A 30 29.92 43.62 33.26
N ILE A 31 30.61 42.56 32.79
CA ILE A 31 32.04 42.29 33.06
C ILE A 31 32.70 41.67 31.80
N LYS A 32 33.79 42.31 31.35
CA LYS A 32 34.81 41.85 30.36
C LYS A 32 35.93 41.11 31.15
N PHE A 33 36.83 40.26 30.62
CA PHE A 33 37.89 40.50 29.62
C PHE A 33 38.83 39.27 29.53
N ALA A 34 39.49 39.15 28.37
CA ALA A 34 40.87 38.68 28.09
C ALA A 34 41.24 37.19 28.35
N GLY A 35 42.02 36.49 27.53
CA GLY A 35 42.95 36.86 26.46
C GLY A 35 44.30 36.16 26.70
N GLY A 36 44.94 35.60 25.65
CA GLY A 36 46.30 35.05 25.75
C GLY A 36 46.74 34.22 24.53
N ASP A 37 47.50 34.86 23.64
CA ASP A 37 48.25 34.32 22.49
C ASP A 37 49.48 33.47 22.89
N SER A 38 49.94 32.57 21.99
CA SER A 38 51.16 32.78 21.14
C SER A 38 51.87 31.49 20.67
N ASP A 39 51.98 31.35 19.34
CA ASP A 39 53.10 30.90 18.47
C ASP A 39 54.15 29.83 18.87
N ASN A 40 54.37 28.85 17.97
CA ASN A 40 55.58 28.72 17.11
C ASN A 40 55.70 27.36 16.36
N THR A 41 56.23 27.41 15.13
CA THR A 41 56.70 26.35 14.20
C THR A 41 58.23 26.51 13.95
N PRO A 42 58.98 25.75 13.09
CA PRO A 42 58.87 24.39 12.49
C PRO A 42 60.26 23.62 12.42
N GLU A 43 60.37 22.61 11.51
CA GLU A 43 61.55 21.84 10.96
C GLU A 43 61.90 20.49 11.64
N SER A 44 62.49 19.44 11.03
CA SER A 44 62.69 18.88 9.67
C SER A 44 63.42 17.51 9.80
N SER A 45 63.64 16.77 8.68
CA SER A 45 64.56 15.60 8.47
C SER A 45 64.11 14.19 8.93
N SER A 46 64.52 13.03 8.38
CA SER A 46 64.92 12.49 7.05
C SER A 46 65.26 10.98 7.24
N GLU A 47 65.44 10.22 6.13
CA GLU A 47 66.07 8.86 5.99
C GLU A 47 65.20 7.60 6.25
N SER A 48 65.49 6.40 5.72
CA SER A 48 65.73 5.84 4.36
C SER A 48 66.22 4.38 4.53
N SER A 49 65.69 3.40 3.77
CA SER A 49 66.35 2.13 3.32
C SER A 49 65.30 1.18 2.71
N SER A 50 65.21 0.88 1.39
CA SER A 50 65.98 -0.09 0.56
C SER A 50 65.96 -1.54 1.11
N SER A 51 65.81 -2.65 0.38
CA SER A 51 65.69 -3.03 -1.05
C SER A 51 65.34 -4.54 -1.14
N SER A 52 64.71 -5.03 -2.23
CA SER A 52 65.25 -6.01 -3.23
C SER A 52 64.82 -7.47 -2.95
N ASP A 53 64.59 -8.40 -3.87
CA ASP A 53 64.49 -8.45 -5.34
C ASP A 53 63.83 -9.81 -5.69
N ALA A 54 63.31 -9.96 -6.92
CA ALA A 54 62.83 -11.23 -7.54
C ALA A 54 64.04 -12.14 -7.96
N PRO A 55 64.00 -13.22 -8.83
CA PRO A 55 63.05 -13.52 -9.94
C PRO A 55 62.88 -15.01 -10.46
N LEU A 56 62.04 -15.19 -11.51
CA LEU A 56 62.12 -16.11 -12.72
C LEU A 56 62.13 -17.67 -12.52
N SER A 57 61.61 -18.58 -13.37
CA SER A 57 61.19 -18.64 -14.80
C SER A 57 60.52 -20.00 -15.21
N LYS A 58 59.63 -19.95 -16.23
CA LYS A 58 59.38 -20.82 -17.44
C LYS A 58 59.29 -22.38 -17.41
N ASP A 59 58.22 -22.96 -17.97
CA ASP A 59 58.04 -23.56 -19.34
C ASP A 59 56.80 -24.52 -19.37
N ALA A 60 55.78 -24.31 -20.21
CA ALA A 60 55.54 -24.80 -21.58
C ALA A 60 54.79 -26.17 -21.67
N GLY A 61 53.60 -26.17 -22.29
CA GLY A 61 52.85 -27.38 -22.68
C GLY A 61 51.45 -27.05 -23.20
N VAL A 62 51.28 -27.04 -24.53
CA VAL A 62 49.99 -26.89 -25.25
C VAL A 62 49.34 -28.28 -25.39
N PRO A 63 48.00 -28.41 -25.23
CA PRO A 63 47.21 -28.93 -26.35
C PRO A 63 45.88 -28.19 -26.57
N THR A 64 45.59 -27.96 -27.84
CA THR A 64 44.30 -27.55 -28.44
C THR A 64 43.24 -28.64 -28.34
N LEU A 65 41.97 -28.28 -28.06
CA LEU A 65 40.79 -28.74 -28.81
C LEU A 65 39.49 -27.97 -28.42
N ASP A 66 38.75 -27.57 -29.45
CA ASP A 66 37.29 -27.35 -29.57
C ASP A 66 36.53 -26.50 -28.55
N ARG A 67 36.38 -25.22 -28.91
CA ARG A 67 35.54 -24.23 -28.24
C ARG A 67 34.14 -24.20 -28.88
N VAL A 68 33.20 -24.92 -28.28
CA VAL A 68 31.76 -24.65 -28.39
C VAL A 68 31.42 -23.68 -27.26
N ASP A 69 31.18 -22.40 -27.58
CA ASP A 69 30.79 -21.37 -26.62
C ASP A 69 29.34 -21.57 -26.15
N SER A 70 29.13 -22.57 -25.30
CA SER A 70 27.98 -22.66 -24.41
C SER A 70 28.31 -21.88 -23.15
N TYR A 71 27.94 -20.60 -23.10
CA TYR A 71 28.05 -19.83 -21.86
C TYR A 71 27.10 -20.40 -20.80
N PRO A 72 27.60 -20.81 -19.63
CA PRO A 72 26.76 -21.33 -18.57
C PRO A 72 25.86 -20.21 -18.04
N ILE A 73 24.61 -20.56 -17.79
CA ILE A 73 23.66 -19.78 -17.00
C ILE A 73 24.30 -19.60 -15.62
N ILE A 74 24.93 -18.45 -15.40
CA ILE A 74 25.41 -18.05 -14.08
C ILE A 74 24.16 -17.79 -13.25
N ALA A 75 23.81 -18.78 -12.43
CA ALA A 75 23.00 -18.59 -11.24
C ALA A 75 23.82 -17.77 -10.25
N GLU A 76 23.85 -16.45 -10.43
CA GLU A 76 24.35 -15.54 -9.41
C GLU A 76 23.19 -15.14 -8.51
N SER A 77 23.40 -15.46 -7.22
CA SER A 77 22.74 -14.95 -6.02
C SER A 77 21.63 -13.97 -6.28
N GLY A 78 20.40 -14.43 -6.02
CA GLY A 78 19.24 -13.56 -5.93
C GLY A 78 19.63 -12.32 -5.15
N ILE A 79 19.50 -11.17 -5.81
CA ILE A 79 19.19 -9.94 -5.12
C ILE A 79 17.85 -10.27 -4.48
N GLU A 80 17.91 -10.73 -3.23
CA GLU A 80 16.80 -10.55 -2.31
C GLU A 80 16.54 -9.05 -2.39
N HIS A 81 15.50 -8.70 -3.17
CA HIS A 81 14.82 -7.45 -2.95
C HIS A 81 14.53 -7.46 -1.46
N GLU A 82 15.32 -6.71 -0.68
CA GLU A 82 15.00 -6.45 0.71
C GLU A 82 13.55 -5.97 0.70
N ASN A 83 12.72 -6.86 1.20
CA ASN A 83 11.29 -6.79 1.45
C ASN A 83 10.67 -5.41 1.20
N ASP A 84 10.40 -5.10 -0.07
CA ASP A 84 9.20 -4.37 -0.47
C ASP A 84 8.03 -5.38 -0.53
N PHE A 85 8.01 -6.34 0.42
CA PHE A 85 6.76 -7.01 0.74
C PHE A 85 5.85 -5.90 1.24
N PRO A 86 4.69 -5.68 0.61
CA PRO A 86 3.74 -4.77 1.17
C PRO A 86 3.46 -5.28 2.59
N VAL A 87 3.69 -4.42 3.57
CA VAL A 87 2.87 -4.43 4.79
C VAL A 87 1.46 -4.64 4.28
N SER A 88 0.75 -5.65 4.80
CA SER A 88 -0.62 -5.96 4.35
C SER A 88 -1.37 -4.65 4.11
N ASN A 89 -1.59 -4.28 2.83
CA ASN A 89 -2.08 -2.95 2.43
C ASN A 89 -3.56 -2.75 2.82
N SER A 90 -4.09 -3.60 3.69
CA SER A 90 -5.35 -3.36 4.35
C SER A 90 -5.27 -2.26 5.41
N GLN A 91 -4.07 -1.90 5.88
CA GLN A 91 -3.86 -0.86 6.88
C GLN A 91 -3.23 0.40 6.28
N THR A 92 -3.91 1.53 6.44
CA THR A 92 -3.41 2.86 6.02
C THR A 92 -2.15 3.28 6.79
N GLU A 93 -1.36 4.25 6.28
CA GLU A 93 -0.28 4.91 7.05
C GLU A 93 -0.76 5.39 8.43
N LEU A 94 -2.02 5.84 8.51
CA LEU A 94 -2.64 6.24 9.77
C LEU A 94 -2.90 5.03 10.67
N GLU A 95 -3.46 3.94 10.16
CA GLU A 95 -3.71 2.70 10.92
C GLU A 95 -2.44 2.03 11.42
N SER A 96 -1.40 1.97 10.58
CA SER A 96 -0.09 1.40 10.96
C SER A 96 0.67 2.24 12.00
N SER A 97 0.40 3.54 12.06
CA SER A 97 0.94 4.45 13.08
C SER A 97 0.21 4.32 14.43
N LEU A 98 -0.94 3.64 14.48
CA LEU A 98 -1.66 3.34 15.71
C LEU A 98 -1.23 1.96 16.23
N PRO A 99 -0.99 1.79 17.55
CA PRO A 99 -0.80 0.47 18.14
C PRO A 99 -1.96 -0.47 17.79
N ALA A 100 -1.64 -1.74 17.54
CA ALA A 100 -2.64 -2.78 17.29
C ALA A 100 -3.63 -2.81 18.46
N VAL A 101 -4.87 -2.42 18.20
CA VAL A 101 -5.97 -2.60 19.13
C VAL A 101 -6.56 -3.97 18.86
N GLN A 102 -6.86 -4.72 19.92
CA GLN A 102 -7.65 -5.94 19.76
C GLN A 102 -9.06 -5.51 19.37
N ASP A 103 -9.44 -5.76 18.12
CA ASP A 103 -10.77 -5.47 17.54
C ASP A 103 -11.88 -6.37 18.12
N ASP A 104 -11.66 -6.94 19.30
CA ASP A 104 -12.56 -7.89 19.92
C ASP A 104 -13.84 -7.15 20.32
N SER A 105 -14.98 -7.60 19.79
CA SER A 105 -16.31 -7.07 20.18
C SER A 105 -16.49 -7.00 21.69
N GLN A 106 -15.81 -7.86 22.45
CA GLN A 106 -15.79 -7.86 23.90
C GLN A 106 -15.07 -6.63 24.49
N ALA A 107 -13.89 -6.25 23.98
CA ALA A 107 -13.17 -5.05 24.45
C ALA A 107 -13.95 -3.76 24.16
N ILE A 108 -14.74 -3.78 23.07
CA ILE A 108 -15.63 -2.69 22.65
C ILE A 108 -16.86 -2.63 23.56
N GLU A 109 -17.52 -3.76 23.83
CA GLU A 109 -18.68 -3.85 24.73
C GLU A 109 -18.30 -3.49 26.18
N GLU A 110 -17.12 -3.88 26.64
CA GLU A 110 -16.58 -3.51 27.95
C GLU A 110 -16.28 -2.00 28.04
N TYR A 111 -15.78 -1.39 26.97
CA TYR A 111 -15.60 0.06 26.86
C TYR A 111 -16.93 0.82 26.90
N GLU A 112 -17.95 0.33 26.18
CA GLU A 112 -19.30 0.89 26.16
C GLU A 112 -20.00 0.77 27.53
N ALA A 113 -19.76 -0.33 28.26
CA ALA A 113 -20.30 -0.56 29.60
C ALA A 113 -19.63 0.29 30.70
N ALA A 114 -18.33 0.60 30.59
CA ALA A 114 -17.58 1.32 31.62
C ALA A 114 -17.93 2.82 31.78
N ARG A 115 -18.78 3.39 30.90
CA ARG A 115 -19.01 4.85 30.80
C ARG A 115 -20.38 5.35 31.34
N LEU A 116 -21.10 4.49 32.06
CA LEU A 116 -22.48 4.64 32.57
C LEU A 116 -22.75 5.80 33.58
N ALA A 117 -21.84 6.75 33.81
CA ALA A 117 -21.96 7.73 34.89
C ALA A 117 -21.67 9.18 34.46
N SER A 118 -22.62 9.87 33.81
CA SER A 118 -22.88 11.31 34.03
C SER A 118 -24.04 11.81 33.17
N GLN A 119 -24.88 12.67 33.76
CA GLN A 119 -26.02 13.33 33.10
C GLN A 119 -25.62 14.73 32.60
N ASP A 120 -26.47 15.29 31.73
CA ASP A 120 -26.46 16.61 31.07
C ASP A 120 -25.91 16.70 29.62
N GLU A 121 -26.73 17.33 28.77
CA GLU A 121 -26.70 17.46 27.29
C GLU A 121 -25.74 18.55 26.79
N PRO A 122 -24.81 18.21 25.86
CA PRO A 122 -24.05 19.21 25.13
C PRO A 122 -24.03 18.99 23.59
N ASP A 123 -23.45 19.95 22.86
CA ASP A 123 -23.31 20.04 21.38
C ASP A 123 -22.51 18.85 20.75
N LEU A 124 -22.60 18.53 19.45
CA LEU A 124 -21.93 17.34 18.84
C LEU A 124 -20.42 17.32 19.12
N HIS A 125 -19.76 18.47 18.99
CA HIS A 125 -18.34 18.63 19.32
C HIS A 125 -18.05 18.36 20.80
N GLN A 126 -18.96 18.75 21.70
CA GLN A 126 -18.87 18.47 23.13
C GLN A 126 -19.25 17.01 23.45
N ARG A 127 -20.21 16.38 22.76
CA ARG A 127 -20.50 14.94 22.87
C ARG A 127 -19.30 14.09 22.51
N LEU A 128 -18.50 14.52 21.54
CA LEU A 128 -17.28 13.84 21.11
C LEU A 128 -16.05 14.13 21.98
N GLN A 129 -16.07 15.23 22.76
CA GLN A 129 -15.06 15.58 23.76
C GLN A 129 -15.36 14.97 25.14
N ASP A 130 -16.61 15.03 25.59
CA ASP A 130 -17.08 14.57 26.92
C ASP A 130 -17.50 13.09 26.91
N GLY A 131 -17.92 12.58 25.75
CA GLY A 131 -18.40 11.20 25.49
C GLY A 131 -19.37 10.63 26.52
N LYS A 132 -20.35 11.43 26.89
CA LYS A 132 -21.52 10.95 27.63
C LYS A 132 -22.41 10.15 26.67
N TRP A 133 -22.60 8.86 26.96
CA TRP A 133 -23.38 7.92 26.15
C TRP A 133 -24.71 7.56 26.83
N ARG A 134 -25.80 7.41 26.05
CA ARG A 134 -27.06 6.80 26.51
C ARG A 134 -27.47 5.65 25.57
N LYS A 135 -27.82 4.51 26.18
CA LYS A 135 -28.35 3.31 25.49
C LYS A 135 -29.52 3.68 24.57
N GLY A 136 -29.43 3.29 23.30
CA GLY A 136 -30.44 3.56 22.27
C GLY A 136 -30.53 5.01 21.76
N ARG A 137 -29.57 5.90 22.08
CA ARG A 137 -29.60 7.32 21.66
C ARG A 137 -28.26 7.93 21.19
N SER A 138 -27.13 7.25 21.37
CA SER A 138 -25.81 7.71 20.93
C SER A 138 -24.88 6.51 20.74
N SER A 139 -23.95 6.55 19.81
CA SER A 139 -22.98 5.47 19.54
C SER A 139 -21.73 6.16 19.06
N ILE A 140 -20.57 5.76 19.60
CA ILE A 140 -19.30 6.36 19.23
C ILE A 140 -19.05 6.24 17.72
N TYR A 141 -19.58 5.18 17.12
CA TYR A 141 -19.53 4.91 15.69
C TYR A 141 -20.31 5.95 14.89
N VAL A 142 -21.56 6.19 15.26
CA VAL A 142 -22.46 7.14 14.57
C VAL A 142 -22.01 8.57 14.81
N ASP A 143 -21.60 8.90 16.03
CA ASP A 143 -21.10 10.22 16.37
C ASP A 143 -19.79 10.53 15.60
N ALA A 144 -18.85 9.58 15.51
CA ALA A 144 -17.63 9.73 14.70
C ALA A 144 -17.92 9.85 13.20
N PHE A 145 -18.89 9.09 12.69
CA PHE A 145 -19.33 9.16 11.31
C PHE A 145 -19.90 10.55 10.99
N ASN A 146 -20.82 11.04 11.82
CA ASN A 146 -21.46 12.34 11.64
C ASN A 146 -20.47 13.49 11.82
N LEU A 147 -19.50 13.39 12.74
CA LEU A 147 -18.43 14.38 12.87
C LEU A 147 -17.62 14.49 11.56
N ALA A 148 -17.25 13.35 10.98
CA ALA A 148 -16.48 13.35 9.74
C ALA A 148 -17.29 14.02 8.60
N LEU A 149 -18.58 13.68 8.52
CA LEU A 149 -19.49 14.28 7.55
C LEU A 149 -19.64 15.80 7.75
N GLU A 150 -19.95 16.25 8.97
CA GLU A 150 -20.15 17.67 9.28
C GLU A 150 -18.89 18.49 9.04
N THR A 151 -17.73 18.00 9.50
CA THR A 151 -16.44 18.67 9.28
C THR A 151 -16.15 18.87 7.79
N VAL A 152 -16.41 17.85 6.97
CA VAL A 152 -16.19 17.94 5.52
C VAL A 152 -17.19 18.88 4.86
N LEU A 153 -18.46 18.86 5.27
CA LEU A 153 -19.48 19.74 4.70
C LEU A 153 -19.30 21.20 5.10
N ASP A 154 -18.80 21.48 6.31
CA ASP A 154 -18.59 22.85 6.77
C ASP A 154 -17.46 23.56 6.01
N GLU A 155 -16.48 22.80 5.51
CA GLU A 155 -15.23 23.36 4.99
C GLU A 155 -14.95 23.03 3.52
N GLU A 156 -15.49 21.91 3.01
CA GLU A 156 -15.20 21.35 1.69
C GLU A 156 -16.48 20.94 0.93
N ALA A 157 -17.63 21.55 1.24
CA ALA A 157 -18.90 21.29 0.52
C ALA A 157 -18.83 21.52 -1.00
N HIS A 158 -17.91 22.37 -1.50
CA HIS A 158 -17.71 22.60 -2.94
C HIS A 158 -17.22 21.36 -3.71
N LEU A 159 -16.83 20.31 -3.00
CA LEU A 159 -16.41 19.02 -3.57
C LEU A 159 -17.58 18.09 -3.91
N PHE A 160 -18.82 18.47 -3.56
CA PHE A 160 -20.02 17.65 -3.76
C PHE A 160 -21.05 18.39 -4.62
N ASP A 161 -21.78 17.64 -5.46
CA ASP A 161 -22.84 18.20 -6.30
C ASP A 161 -24.20 18.25 -5.58
N GLU A 162 -25.20 18.88 -6.21
CA GLU A 162 -26.54 19.03 -5.62
C GLU A 162 -27.22 17.69 -5.28
N VAL A 163 -26.97 16.65 -6.07
CA VAL A 163 -27.53 15.31 -5.87
C VAL A 163 -26.92 14.66 -4.63
N GLU A 164 -25.60 14.75 -4.49
CA GLU A 164 -24.84 14.26 -3.33
C GLU A 164 -25.23 15.02 -2.06
N MET A 165 -25.42 16.34 -2.14
CA MET A 165 -25.88 17.16 -1.03
C MET A 165 -27.29 16.76 -0.55
N GLU A 166 -28.17 16.37 -1.46
CA GLU A 166 -29.49 15.85 -1.09
C GLU A 166 -29.39 14.50 -0.37
N VAL A 167 -28.47 13.61 -0.77
CA VAL A 167 -28.22 12.35 -0.03
C VAL A 167 -27.79 12.64 1.41
N PHE A 168 -26.90 13.61 1.63
CA PHE A 168 -26.48 14.00 2.99
C PHE A 168 -27.61 14.61 3.81
N LYS A 169 -28.49 15.37 3.18
CA LYS A 169 -29.68 15.89 3.85
C LYS A 169 -30.61 14.76 4.28
N GLN A 170 -30.91 13.82 3.39
CA GLN A 170 -31.76 12.68 3.70
C GLN A 170 -31.13 11.72 4.71
N TRP A 171 -29.80 11.63 4.76
CA TRP A 171 -29.08 10.94 5.84
C TRP A 171 -29.37 11.56 7.21
N ARG A 172 -29.33 12.89 7.32
CA ARG A 172 -29.64 13.61 8.57
C ARG A 172 -31.09 13.42 9.02
N GLU A 173 -32.00 13.18 8.08
CA GLU A 173 -33.42 12.91 8.36
C GLU A 173 -33.69 11.45 8.79
N LEU A 174 -32.71 10.55 8.67
CA LEU A 174 -32.87 9.16 9.11
C LEU A 174 -32.98 9.06 10.63
N ASP A 175 -33.79 8.10 11.07
CA ASP A 175 -33.81 7.67 12.45
C ASP A 175 -32.43 7.21 12.92
N TYR A 176 -32.10 7.52 14.17
CA TYR A 176 -30.82 7.15 14.76
C TYR A 176 -30.53 5.64 14.69
N GLU A 177 -31.55 4.78 14.89
CA GLU A 177 -31.37 3.32 14.76
C GLU A 177 -31.01 2.90 13.32
N ALA A 178 -31.50 3.62 12.30
CA ALA A 178 -31.17 3.39 10.90
C ALA A 178 -29.77 3.88 10.56
N GLN A 179 -29.37 5.05 11.06
CA GLN A 179 -27.98 5.50 10.97
C GLN A 179 -27.04 4.50 11.65
N TYR A 180 -27.39 4.03 12.86
CA TYR A 180 -26.62 3.02 13.59
C TYR A 180 -26.43 1.75 12.78
N LEU A 181 -27.51 1.16 12.25
CA LEU A 181 -27.38 -0.04 11.43
C LEU A 181 -26.53 0.21 10.18
N TYR A 182 -26.74 1.33 9.48
CA TYR A 182 -25.96 1.69 8.30
C TYR A 182 -24.45 1.79 8.63
N VAL A 183 -24.09 2.57 9.66
CA VAL A 183 -22.69 2.74 10.08
C VAL A 183 -22.08 1.40 10.51
N ARG A 184 -22.82 0.56 11.23
CA ARG A 184 -22.34 -0.77 11.64
C ARG A 184 -22.12 -1.72 10.45
N LEU A 185 -22.86 -1.57 9.36
CA LEU A 185 -22.61 -2.29 8.11
C LEU A 185 -21.46 -1.66 7.31
N PHE A 186 -21.35 -0.33 7.30
CA PHE A 186 -20.27 0.42 6.64
C PHE A 186 -18.90 0.04 7.21
N LEU A 187 -18.82 -0.21 8.52
CA LEU A 187 -17.59 -0.62 9.23
C LEU A 187 -17.16 -2.07 8.99
N ARG A 188 -18.05 -2.90 8.43
CA ARG A 188 -17.73 -4.28 8.06
C ARG A 188 -17.10 -4.30 6.68
N LYS A 189 -16.76 -5.50 6.18
CA LYS A 189 -16.29 -5.65 4.80
C LYS A 189 -17.29 -5.02 3.82
N THR A 190 -16.85 -3.97 3.12
CA THR A 190 -17.72 -3.15 2.26
C THR A 190 -18.28 -3.98 1.11
N SER A 191 -19.48 -3.65 0.65
CA SER A 191 -20.21 -4.32 -0.45
C SER A 191 -20.58 -5.81 -0.25
N ALA A 192 -20.46 -6.35 0.97
CA ALA A 192 -20.91 -7.71 1.27
C ALA A 192 -22.39 -7.77 1.65
N TRP A 193 -23.03 -8.90 1.33
CA TRP A 193 -24.36 -9.22 1.83
C TRP A 193 -24.30 -9.74 3.26
N HIS A 194 -25.24 -9.29 4.09
CA HIS A 194 -25.35 -9.69 5.49
C HIS A 194 -26.72 -10.30 5.78
N ARG A 195 -26.75 -11.47 6.41
CA ARG A 195 -28.00 -12.08 6.86
C ARG A 195 -28.52 -11.34 8.08
N ILE A 196 -29.76 -10.86 8.02
CA ILE A 196 -30.35 -10.03 9.07
C ILE A 196 -30.49 -10.82 10.38
N ASN A 197 -30.83 -12.11 10.29
CA ASN A 197 -30.94 -13.02 11.44
C ASN A 197 -29.62 -13.26 12.20
N ARG A 198 -28.46 -12.91 11.61
CA ARG A 198 -27.14 -13.01 12.24
C ARG A 198 -26.57 -11.68 12.69
N LEU A 199 -27.29 -10.57 12.46
CA LEU A 199 -26.89 -9.26 12.97
C LEU A 199 -27.23 -9.20 14.46
N GLY A 200 -26.24 -9.41 15.33
CA GLY A 200 -26.40 -9.40 16.80
C GLY A 200 -26.63 -8.02 17.42
N TYR A 201 -27.32 -7.09 16.74
CA TYR A 201 -27.50 -5.70 17.19
C TYR A 201 -28.81 -5.47 17.97
N TYR A 202 -29.44 -6.54 18.44
CA TYR A 202 -30.73 -6.49 19.16
C TYR A 202 -30.67 -5.74 20.50
N SER A 203 -29.47 -5.42 21.01
CA SER A 203 -29.25 -4.58 22.19
C SER A 203 -29.47 -3.08 21.93
N ASP A 204 -29.24 -2.63 20.70
CA ASP A 204 -29.22 -1.21 20.31
C ASP A 204 -30.33 -0.84 19.31
N ILE A 205 -30.93 -1.84 18.67
CA ILE A 205 -32.02 -1.67 17.71
C ILE A 205 -33.27 -2.35 18.28
N ALA A 206 -34.30 -1.56 18.58
CA ALA A 206 -35.55 -2.08 19.14
C ALA A 206 -36.37 -2.88 18.11
N ASP A 207 -36.39 -2.44 16.86
CA ASP A 207 -37.16 -3.06 15.77
C ASP A 207 -36.31 -3.17 14.49
N MET A 208 -35.65 -4.32 14.33
CA MET A 208 -34.79 -4.59 13.18
C MET A 208 -35.55 -4.55 11.84
N PRO A 209 -36.71 -5.21 11.67
CA PRO A 209 -37.51 -5.10 10.44
C PRO A 209 -37.85 -3.66 10.04
N ARG A 210 -38.28 -2.82 10.99
CA ARG A 210 -38.61 -1.40 10.75
C ARG A 210 -37.40 -0.62 10.25
N VAL A 211 -36.25 -0.82 10.88
CA VAL A 211 -34.99 -0.15 10.52
C VAL A 211 -34.50 -0.58 9.14
N VAL A 212 -34.56 -1.88 8.85
CA VAL A 212 -34.21 -2.42 7.53
C VAL A 212 -35.14 -1.86 6.45
N ALA A 213 -36.45 -1.77 6.70
CA ALA A 213 -37.41 -1.17 5.78
C ALA A 213 -37.11 0.31 5.53
N SER A 214 -36.72 1.07 6.55
CA SER A 214 -36.32 2.48 6.42
C SER A 214 -35.09 2.65 5.52
N LEU A 215 -34.04 1.82 5.68
CA LEU A 215 -32.84 1.88 4.83
C LEU A 215 -33.10 1.44 3.38
N ARG A 216 -34.04 0.50 3.18
CA ARG A 216 -34.48 0.03 1.86
C ARG A 216 -35.48 0.98 1.18
N HIS A 217 -36.03 1.95 1.92
CA HIS A 217 -37.04 2.84 1.37
C HIS A 217 -36.49 3.62 0.17
N PRO A 218 -37.17 3.61 -0.98
CA PRO A 218 -36.80 4.43 -2.13
C PRO A 218 -36.85 5.92 -1.80
N ARG A 219 -35.86 6.69 -2.24
CA ARG A 219 -35.77 8.13 -2.00
C ARG A 219 -35.45 8.89 -3.27
N SER A 220 -36.22 9.94 -3.52
CA SER A 220 -36.08 10.76 -4.72
C SER A 220 -34.86 11.67 -4.66
N LEU A 221 -34.20 11.84 -5.80
CA LEU A 221 -33.11 12.78 -6.02
C LEU A 221 -33.56 13.89 -6.97
N PRO A 222 -32.99 15.10 -6.84
CA PRO A 222 -33.23 16.16 -7.79
C PRO A 222 -32.78 15.73 -9.19
N THR A 223 -33.53 16.15 -10.21
CA THR A 223 -33.08 15.98 -11.60
C THR A 223 -31.91 16.93 -11.81
N SER A 224 -30.70 16.38 -11.86
CA SER A 224 -29.49 17.20 -11.97
C SER A 224 -29.56 18.11 -13.20
N SER A 225 -29.51 19.42 -12.98
CA SER A 225 -29.40 20.43 -14.05
C SER A 225 -28.00 20.42 -14.68
N CYS A 226 -27.06 19.68 -14.11
CA CYS A 226 -25.71 19.59 -14.63
C CYS A 226 -25.67 18.47 -15.68
N ALA A 227 -25.75 18.85 -16.95
CA ALA A 227 -25.29 17.99 -18.02
C ALA A 227 -23.85 17.60 -17.67
N LEU A 228 -23.61 16.31 -17.43
CA LEU A 228 -22.25 15.78 -17.43
C LEU A 228 -21.60 16.30 -18.73
N PRO A 229 -20.43 16.94 -18.69
CA PRO A 229 -19.70 17.12 -19.92
C PRO A 229 -19.57 15.72 -20.51
N THR A 230 -20.13 15.51 -21.70
CA THR A 230 -19.90 14.36 -22.57
C THR A 230 -18.44 14.30 -23.06
N GLY A 231 -17.52 14.92 -22.31
CA GLY A 231 -16.10 14.78 -22.44
C GLY A 231 -15.67 13.63 -21.56
N GLU A 232 -15.22 12.57 -22.22
CA GLU A 232 -14.16 11.66 -21.79
C GLU A 232 -13.76 11.89 -20.32
N THR A 233 -14.17 10.99 -19.40
CA THR A 233 -13.45 10.87 -18.13
C THR A 233 -11.96 10.89 -18.46
N PRO A 234 -11.10 11.72 -17.84
CA PRO A 234 -9.78 12.01 -18.39
C PRO A 234 -8.83 10.81 -18.55
N ALA A 235 -9.18 9.64 -18.00
CA ALA A 235 -8.48 8.36 -18.16
C ALA A 235 -9.33 7.24 -18.81
N ASP A 236 -10.54 7.55 -19.30
CA ASP A 236 -11.55 6.60 -19.81
C ASP A 236 -11.90 5.49 -18.78
N ILE A 237 -11.59 5.73 -17.50
CA ILE A 237 -11.97 4.86 -16.38
C ILE A 237 -13.33 5.38 -15.92
N ASP A 238 -14.38 4.85 -16.54
CA ASP A 238 -15.73 5.12 -16.09
C ASP A 238 -15.87 4.61 -14.65
N PRO A 239 -16.17 5.47 -13.65
CA PRO A 239 -16.66 4.95 -12.38
C PRO A 239 -17.86 4.07 -12.70
N ALA A 240 -17.87 2.84 -12.18
CA ALA A 240 -18.88 1.85 -12.51
C ALA A 240 -20.28 2.51 -12.53
N PRO A 241 -21.15 2.22 -13.52
CA PRO A 241 -22.47 2.86 -13.64
C PRO A 241 -23.29 2.82 -12.34
N SER A 242 -23.05 1.80 -11.50
CA SER A 242 -23.63 1.61 -10.17
C SER A 242 -23.27 2.67 -9.12
N LEU A 243 -22.28 3.52 -9.39
CA LEU A 243 -21.88 4.64 -8.52
C LEU A 243 -22.60 5.95 -8.86
N ARG A 244 -23.32 6.01 -10.00
CA ARG A 244 -24.03 7.22 -10.42
C ARG A 244 -25.37 7.32 -9.71
N LEU A 245 -25.52 8.34 -8.87
CA LEU A 245 -26.76 8.67 -8.19
C LEU A 245 -27.67 9.45 -9.16
N THR A 246 -28.71 8.82 -9.70
CA THR A 246 -29.68 9.48 -10.58
C THR A 246 -31.11 9.00 -10.30
N GLY A 247 -32.07 9.93 -10.32
CA GLY A 247 -33.49 9.63 -10.15
C GLY A 247 -33.88 9.25 -8.72
N GLU A 248 -33.61 8.01 -8.32
CA GLU A 248 -33.97 7.45 -7.02
C GLU A 248 -32.79 6.64 -6.44
N PHE A 249 -32.62 6.69 -5.12
CA PHE A 249 -31.65 5.85 -4.43
C PHE A 249 -32.26 5.19 -3.18
N ARG A 250 -31.53 4.20 -2.66
CA ARG A 250 -31.79 3.53 -1.38
C ARG A 250 -30.49 3.48 -0.61
N PHE A 251 -30.52 3.51 0.72
CA PHE A 251 -29.30 3.31 1.53
C PHE A 251 -28.89 1.83 1.56
N ALA A 252 -29.85 0.92 1.46
CA ALA A 252 -29.60 -0.51 1.41
C ALA A 252 -30.44 -1.24 0.36
N GLU A 253 -29.91 -2.35 -0.14
CA GLU A 253 -30.49 -3.20 -1.16
C GLU A 253 -31.26 -4.38 -0.55
N HIS A 254 -32.24 -4.86 -1.32
CA HIS A 254 -33.01 -6.07 -1.02
C HIS A 254 -32.40 -7.27 -1.75
N MET A 255 -32.61 -8.47 -1.21
CA MET A 255 -32.11 -9.74 -1.76
C MET A 255 -32.47 -9.96 -3.23
N ASP A 256 -33.53 -9.32 -3.75
CA ASP A 256 -33.92 -9.38 -5.16
C ASP A 256 -32.86 -8.85 -6.14
N GLN A 257 -31.86 -8.11 -5.64
CA GLN A 257 -30.71 -7.68 -6.46
C GLN A 257 -29.70 -8.81 -6.71
N ILE A 258 -29.77 -9.92 -5.96
CA ILE A 258 -28.93 -11.09 -6.17
C ILE A 258 -29.47 -11.86 -7.37
N THR A 259 -28.83 -11.69 -8.51
CA THR A 259 -29.25 -12.29 -9.79
C THR A 259 -28.38 -13.47 -10.21
N THR A 260 -27.25 -13.70 -9.53
CA THR A 260 -26.29 -14.75 -9.90
C THR A 260 -26.16 -15.81 -8.80
N LEU A 261 -26.04 -17.06 -9.23
CA LEU A 261 -25.82 -18.19 -8.32
C LEU A 261 -24.50 -18.07 -7.56
N GLU A 262 -23.47 -17.47 -8.17
CA GLU A 262 -22.17 -17.23 -7.53
C GLU A 262 -22.30 -16.27 -6.34
N GLU A 263 -22.98 -15.14 -6.54
CA GLU A 263 -23.24 -14.17 -5.48
C GLU A 263 -24.11 -14.76 -4.37
N ALA A 264 -25.18 -15.48 -4.71
CA ALA A 264 -26.01 -16.19 -3.74
C ALA A 264 -25.21 -17.23 -2.95
N SER A 265 -24.38 -18.03 -3.62
CA SER A 265 -23.57 -19.07 -2.97
C SER A 265 -22.50 -18.49 -2.05
N SER A 266 -22.04 -17.27 -2.31
CA SER A 266 -21.09 -16.56 -1.45
C SER A 266 -21.65 -16.28 -0.04
N LEU A 267 -22.98 -16.17 0.10
CA LEU A 267 -23.69 -15.98 1.36
C LEU A 267 -23.51 -17.15 2.33
N LEU A 268 -23.33 -18.36 1.80
CA LEU A 268 -23.32 -19.60 2.57
C LEU A 268 -22.05 -19.75 3.41
N LEU A 269 -22.20 -20.34 4.59
CA LEU A 269 -21.05 -20.87 5.33
C LEU A 269 -20.50 -22.11 4.62
N LEU A 270 -19.25 -22.47 4.93
CA LEU A 270 -18.60 -23.62 4.30
C LEU A 270 -19.40 -24.92 4.49
N ASP A 271 -19.95 -25.16 5.68
CA ASP A 271 -20.70 -26.39 5.96
C ASP A 271 -22.08 -26.40 5.28
N GLU A 272 -22.75 -25.25 5.20
CA GLU A 272 -24.00 -25.09 4.45
C GLU A 272 -23.77 -25.31 2.94
N LEU A 273 -22.67 -24.79 2.41
CA LEU A 273 -22.27 -25.01 1.02
C LEU A 273 -21.91 -26.47 0.75
N LYS A 274 -21.27 -27.18 1.69
CA LYS A 274 -21.01 -28.64 1.58
C LYS A 274 -22.31 -29.44 1.51
N MET A 275 -23.34 -29.06 2.27
CA MET A 275 -24.66 -29.72 2.20
C MET A 275 -25.27 -29.58 0.81
N LEU A 276 -25.27 -28.37 0.25
CA LEU A 276 -25.79 -28.13 -1.11
C LEU A 276 -24.92 -28.79 -2.20
N ALA A 277 -23.60 -28.82 -2.02
CA ALA A 277 -22.69 -29.50 -2.94
C ALA A 277 -22.94 -31.02 -2.98
N LYS A 278 -23.20 -31.65 -1.83
CA LYS A 278 -23.55 -33.08 -1.75
C LYS A 278 -24.81 -33.41 -2.55
N GLU A 279 -25.82 -32.54 -2.46
CA GLU A 279 -27.07 -32.69 -3.21
C GLU A 279 -26.90 -32.45 -4.71
N ALA A 280 -26.12 -31.43 -5.08
CA ALA A 280 -25.74 -31.16 -6.46
C ALA A 280 -24.74 -32.19 -7.04
N LYS A 281 -24.30 -33.16 -6.22
CA LYS A 281 -23.27 -34.18 -6.54
C LYS A 281 -21.94 -33.57 -6.99
N VAL A 282 -21.55 -32.48 -6.35
CA VAL A 282 -20.34 -31.71 -6.60
C VAL A 282 -19.36 -31.87 -5.44
N GLN A 283 -18.06 -31.90 -5.75
CA GLN A 283 -16.97 -32.04 -4.77
C GLN A 283 -16.02 -30.85 -4.87
N GLY A 284 -15.41 -30.47 -3.74
CA GLY A 284 -14.43 -29.39 -3.64
C GLY A 284 -13.81 -29.32 -2.25
N LYS A 285 -12.55 -28.88 -2.16
CA LYS A 285 -11.80 -28.81 -0.90
C LYS A 285 -11.90 -27.44 -0.23
N SER A 286 -12.13 -26.38 -1.02
CA SER A 286 -12.25 -25.00 -0.55
C SER A 286 -13.63 -24.39 -0.87
N LYS A 287 -14.01 -23.31 -0.18
CA LYS A 287 -15.27 -22.59 -0.44
C LYS A 287 -15.35 -22.13 -1.91
N ASN A 288 -14.28 -21.57 -2.44
CA ASN A 288 -14.23 -21.07 -3.81
C ASN A 288 -14.32 -22.21 -4.85
N GLU A 289 -13.68 -23.35 -4.60
CA GLU A 289 -13.81 -24.53 -5.45
C GLU A 289 -15.24 -25.07 -5.47
N LEU A 290 -15.89 -25.11 -4.31
CA LEU A 290 -17.27 -25.56 -4.19
C LEU A 290 -18.24 -24.62 -4.92
N ILE A 291 -18.08 -23.30 -4.78
CA ILE A 291 -18.87 -22.30 -5.52
C ILE A 291 -18.67 -22.47 -7.03
N ALA A 292 -17.41 -22.53 -7.49
CA ALA A 292 -17.09 -22.68 -8.91
C ALA A 292 -17.61 -24.01 -9.48
N ALA A 293 -17.57 -25.09 -8.69
CA ALA A 293 -18.05 -26.38 -9.12
C ALA A 293 -19.59 -26.47 -9.11
N LEU A 294 -20.27 -25.79 -8.18
CA LEU A 294 -21.73 -25.65 -8.17
C LEU A 294 -22.21 -24.86 -9.40
N HIS A 295 -21.57 -23.72 -9.68
CA HIS A 295 -21.84 -22.92 -10.87
C HIS A 295 -21.65 -23.74 -12.16
N ARG A 296 -20.52 -24.45 -12.29
CA ARG A 296 -20.27 -25.33 -13.45
C ARG A 296 -21.28 -26.47 -13.59
N SER A 297 -21.75 -27.05 -12.49
CA SER A 297 -22.75 -28.14 -12.51
C SER A 297 -24.11 -27.64 -12.96
N SER A 298 -24.49 -26.45 -12.49
CA SER A 298 -25.78 -25.86 -12.81
C SER A 298 -25.88 -25.46 -14.28
N GLN A 299 -24.80 -24.93 -14.86
CA GLN A 299 -24.70 -24.54 -16.27
C GLN A 299 -24.65 -25.72 -17.27
N LYS A 300 -24.26 -26.92 -16.84
CA LYS A 300 -24.06 -28.10 -17.72
C LYS A 300 -25.30 -28.95 -17.96
N GLN A 301 -26.37 -28.76 -17.20
CA GLN A 301 -27.55 -29.62 -17.26
C GLN A 301 -28.82 -28.77 -17.16
N THR A 302 -29.41 -28.44 -18.31
CA THR A 302 -30.75 -27.85 -18.38
C THR A 302 -31.78 -28.90 -17.94
N GLY A 303 -32.70 -28.51 -17.05
CA GLY A 303 -33.69 -29.44 -16.50
C GLY A 303 -34.64 -29.99 -17.56
N LEU A 304 -34.92 -31.30 -17.51
CA LEU A 304 -36.03 -31.91 -18.26
C LEU A 304 -37.34 -31.62 -17.51
N GLY A 305 -38.17 -30.75 -18.07
CA GLY A 305 -39.52 -30.49 -17.55
C GLY A 305 -40.46 -31.64 -17.91
N TRP A 306 -40.83 -32.47 -16.92
CA TRP A 306 -41.93 -33.41 -17.05
C TRP A 306 -43.10 -33.00 -16.15
N ASN A 307 -44.28 -32.86 -16.78
CA ASN A 307 -45.64 -32.60 -16.29
C ASN A 307 -46.05 -31.10 -16.26
N SER A 308 -47.18 -30.60 -16.78
CA SER A 308 -48.28 -31.08 -17.64
C SER A 308 -49.12 -29.85 -18.07
N THR A 309 -49.79 -29.93 -19.23
CA THR A 309 -50.78 -29.01 -19.86
C THR A 309 -50.28 -27.98 -20.91
N PRO A 310 -50.84 -27.97 -22.13
CA PRO A 310 -50.48 -27.03 -23.19
C PRO A 310 -51.33 -25.75 -23.04
N SER A 311 -50.76 -24.71 -22.44
CA SER A 311 -51.25 -23.35 -22.58
C SER A 311 -50.20 -22.53 -23.31
N THR A 312 -50.60 -21.98 -24.45
CA THR A 312 -49.80 -21.17 -25.36
C THR A 312 -49.32 -19.89 -24.70
N THR A 313 -48.20 -19.95 -23.99
CA THR A 313 -47.27 -18.82 -23.80
C THR A 313 -45.88 -19.39 -23.52
N VAL A 314 -44.86 -18.77 -24.13
CA VAL A 314 -43.46 -19.19 -24.12
C VAL A 314 -42.95 -19.33 -22.69
N SER A 315 -42.96 -20.55 -22.14
CA SER A 315 -42.38 -20.85 -20.83
C SER A 315 -40.89 -21.10 -20.98
N ASN A 316 -40.09 -20.08 -20.63
CA ASN A 316 -38.69 -20.26 -20.28
C ASN A 316 -38.60 -21.39 -19.23
N GLY A 317 -37.94 -22.49 -19.55
CA GLY A 317 -37.66 -23.54 -18.56
C GLY A 317 -36.91 -22.94 -17.38
N LEU A 318 -37.42 -23.13 -16.16
CA LEU A 318 -36.79 -22.64 -14.94
C LEU A 318 -35.32 -23.10 -14.91
N ASN A 319 -34.41 -22.14 -14.86
CA ASN A 319 -32.99 -22.42 -14.91
C ASN A 319 -32.61 -23.16 -13.62
N ARG A 320 -31.73 -24.16 -13.67
CA ARG A 320 -31.33 -24.88 -12.45
C ARG A 320 -30.63 -23.94 -11.45
N ASP A 321 -30.07 -22.85 -11.97
CA ASP A 321 -29.60 -21.70 -11.19
C ASP A 321 -30.70 -21.12 -10.33
N ASP A 322 -31.90 -20.87 -10.88
CA ASP A 322 -33.04 -20.30 -10.15
C ASP A 322 -33.50 -21.22 -9.02
N HIS A 323 -33.51 -22.53 -9.24
CA HIS A 323 -33.84 -23.52 -8.20
C HIS A 323 -32.82 -23.47 -7.04
N PHE A 324 -31.52 -23.45 -7.33
CA PHE A 324 -30.51 -23.37 -6.29
C PHE A 324 -30.48 -22.00 -5.62
N MET A 325 -30.71 -20.91 -6.35
CA MET A 325 -30.85 -19.56 -5.78
C MET A 325 -32.03 -19.50 -4.81
N GLN A 326 -33.21 -19.99 -5.20
CA GLN A 326 -34.38 -20.04 -4.31
C GLN A 326 -34.10 -20.85 -3.05
N LYS A 327 -33.46 -22.01 -3.18
CA LYS A 327 -33.08 -22.85 -2.04
C LYS A 327 -32.06 -22.16 -1.11
N ILE A 328 -31.13 -21.41 -1.68
CA ILE A 328 -30.18 -20.60 -0.91
C ILE A 328 -30.92 -19.50 -0.16
N PHE A 329 -31.87 -18.81 -0.79
CA PHE A 329 -32.69 -17.77 -0.15
C PHE A 329 -33.54 -18.33 0.99
N ASP A 330 -34.20 -19.48 0.79
CA ASP A 330 -34.98 -20.17 1.82
C ASP A 330 -34.10 -20.56 3.03
N HIS A 331 -32.83 -20.93 2.78
CA HIS A 331 -31.90 -21.33 3.82
C HIS A 331 -31.24 -20.14 4.55
N THR A 332 -30.93 -19.06 3.83
CA THR A 332 -30.21 -17.89 4.36
C THR A 332 -31.14 -16.92 5.10
N GLY A 333 -32.40 -16.80 4.67
CA GLY A 333 -33.35 -15.81 5.17
C GLY A 333 -33.06 -14.41 4.63
N ASP A 334 -33.76 -13.40 5.17
CA ASP A 334 -33.65 -12.02 4.68
C ASP A 334 -32.21 -11.48 4.81
N CYS A 335 -31.73 -10.84 3.74
CA CYS A 335 -30.36 -10.36 3.57
C CYS A 335 -30.32 -8.89 3.16
N ILE A 336 -29.38 -8.14 3.72
CA ILE A 336 -29.19 -6.71 3.46
C ILE A 336 -27.76 -6.44 2.99
N ARG A 337 -27.61 -5.54 2.02
CA ARG A 337 -26.33 -4.99 1.55
C ARG A 337 -26.45 -3.48 1.43
N LEU A 338 -25.39 -2.73 1.71
CA LEU A 338 -25.38 -1.29 1.46
C LEU A 338 -25.37 -1.00 -0.04
N SER A 339 -26.19 -0.05 -0.48
CA SER A 339 -26.24 0.34 -1.89
C SER A 339 -24.93 1.02 -2.31
N ALA A 340 -24.41 0.69 -3.50
CA ALA A 340 -23.10 1.15 -3.96
C ALA A 340 -22.97 2.68 -4.06
N GLY A 341 -24.02 3.39 -4.49
CA GLY A 341 -24.01 4.85 -4.64
C GLY A 341 -23.75 5.61 -3.33
N PRO A 342 -24.66 5.53 -2.33
CA PRO A 342 -24.43 6.17 -1.03
C PRO A 342 -23.18 5.67 -0.32
N LEU A 343 -22.86 4.37 -0.43
CA LEU A 343 -21.64 3.80 0.13
C LEU A 343 -20.40 4.52 -0.39
N ALA A 344 -20.24 4.64 -1.71
CA ALA A 344 -19.11 5.34 -2.31
C ALA A 344 -19.08 6.84 -1.96
N LEU A 345 -20.25 7.48 -1.84
CA LEU A 345 -20.33 8.87 -1.43
C LEU A 345 -19.79 9.07 0.00
N PHE A 346 -20.17 8.22 0.94
CA PHE A 346 -19.64 8.29 2.31
C PHE A 346 -18.16 7.89 2.38
N GLU A 347 -17.73 6.86 1.63
CA GLU A 347 -16.29 6.54 1.53
C GLU A 347 -15.47 7.74 1.02
N ARG A 348 -16.03 8.54 0.10
CA ARG A 348 -15.40 9.78 -0.37
C ARG A 348 -15.32 10.84 0.72
N VAL A 349 -16.39 11.03 1.50
CA VAL A 349 -16.36 11.91 2.69
C VAL A 349 -15.23 11.48 3.62
N HIS A 350 -15.06 10.17 3.85
CA HIS A 350 -13.96 9.65 4.67
C HIS A 350 -12.58 9.94 4.06
N LEU A 351 -12.41 9.71 2.76
CA LEU A 351 -11.17 10.03 2.06
C LEU A 351 -10.79 11.50 2.23
N VAL A 352 -11.77 12.41 2.11
CA VAL A 352 -11.57 13.85 2.30
C VAL A 352 -11.26 14.19 3.76
N PHE A 353 -12.02 13.66 4.72
CA PHE A 353 -11.83 13.91 6.14
C PHE A 353 -10.42 13.49 6.61
N TYR A 354 -10.00 12.27 6.26
CA TYR A 354 -8.72 11.70 6.69
C TYR A 354 -7.54 12.12 5.83
N ARG A 355 -7.78 12.78 4.69
CA ARG A 355 -6.77 13.02 3.66
C ARG A 355 -6.04 11.71 3.32
N SER A 356 -6.78 10.64 3.07
CA SER A 356 -6.17 9.34 2.84
C SER A 356 -5.41 9.33 1.51
N THR A 357 -4.14 8.92 1.53
CA THR A 357 -3.32 8.73 0.32
C THR A 357 -3.35 7.29 -0.21
N GLU A 358 -4.20 6.46 0.39
CA GLU A 358 -4.39 5.04 0.13
C GLU A 358 -5.87 4.71 0.26
N TRP A 359 -6.35 3.81 -0.59
CA TRP A 359 -7.72 3.32 -0.51
C TRP A 359 -7.78 2.13 0.44
N THR A 360 -8.70 2.18 1.40
CA THR A 360 -9.00 1.06 2.30
C THR A 360 -10.51 0.86 2.38
N GLU A 361 -10.92 -0.40 2.40
CA GLU A 361 -12.30 -0.80 2.67
C GLU A 361 -12.69 -0.59 4.15
N LYS A 362 -11.74 -0.32 5.06
CA LYS A 362 -11.96 -0.24 6.52
C LYS A 362 -11.85 1.18 7.09
N SER A 363 -12.09 2.20 6.26
CA SER A 363 -11.66 3.60 6.48
C SER A 363 -12.09 4.26 7.81
N LEU A 364 -13.16 3.83 8.47
CA LEU A 364 -13.64 4.45 9.71
C LEU A 364 -13.01 3.93 10.99
N THR A 365 -12.41 2.74 10.97
CA THR A 365 -11.92 2.05 12.17
C THR A 365 -10.93 2.93 12.96
N THR A 366 -10.21 3.80 12.26
CA THR A 366 -9.11 4.61 12.78
C THR A 366 -9.51 5.68 13.80
N ILE A 367 -10.54 6.51 13.56
CA ILE A 367 -11.07 7.45 14.58
C ILE A 367 -11.61 6.69 15.79
N ILE A 368 -12.33 5.61 15.53
CA ILE A 368 -12.98 4.82 16.58
C ILE A 368 -11.91 4.20 17.47
N LEU A 369 -10.89 3.57 16.90
CA LEU A 369 -9.76 3.02 17.65
C LEU A 369 -8.99 4.10 18.41
N ALA A 370 -8.77 5.27 17.81
CA ALA A 370 -8.10 6.38 18.50
C ALA A 370 -8.90 6.86 19.73
N LYS A 371 -10.23 6.91 19.63
CA LYS A 371 -11.12 7.34 20.72
C LYS A 371 -11.36 6.24 21.78
N ILE A 372 -11.50 4.98 21.37
CA ILE A 372 -11.56 3.82 22.28
C ILE A 372 -10.24 3.72 23.07
N SER A 373 -9.10 3.92 22.41
CA SER A 373 -7.77 3.90 23.04
C SER A 373 -7.41 5.17 23.84
N ARG A 374 -8.35 6.12 24.03
CA ARG A 374 -8.14 7.37 24.81
C ARG A 374 -6.90 8.16 24.37
N LYS A 375 -6.56 8.14 23.08
CA LYS A 375 -5.38 8.86 22.59
C LYS A 375 -5.61 10.36 22.66
N LYS A 376 -4.72 11.05 23.38
CA LYS A 376 -4.62 12.50 23.39
C LYS A 376 -3.69 12.90 22.24
N PHE A 377 -4.26 13.48 21.20
CA PHE A 377 -3.45 14.10 20.14
C PHE A 377 -2.74 15.35 20.70
N PRO A 378 -1.56 15.72 20.18
CA PRO A 378 -0.90 16.97 20.56
C PRO A 378 -1.82 18.17 20.31
N ASP A 379 -1.75 19.18 21.18
CA ASP A 379 -2.47 20.42 20.97
C ASP A 379 -1.75 21.26 19.90
N TYR A 380 -2.44 21.58 18.80
CA TYR A 380 -1.91 22.44 17.73
C TYR A 380 -2.98 23.39 17.21
N ILE A 381 -2.54 24.49 16.60
CA ILE A 381 -3.42 25.47 15.97
C ILE A 381 -3.64 25.04 14.52
N VAL A 382 -4.91 24.87 14.14
CA VAL A 382 -5.28 24.56 12.76
C VAL A 382 -5.29 25.85 11.94
N CYS A 383 -4.42 25.93 10.93
CA CYS A 383 -4.42 27.00 9.95
C CYS A 383 -4.49 26.38 8.55
N ARG A 384 -5.63 26.55 7.86
CA ARG A 384 -5.78 26.09 6.48
C ARG A 384 -5.44 27.22 5.51
N SER A 385 -4.41 27.02 4.70
CA SER A 385 -3.95 27.99 3.69
C SER A 385 -4.37 27.63 2.27
N SER A 386 -4.68 26.34 2.01
CA SER A 386 -4.97 25.83 0.66
C SER A 386 -6.01 24.71 0.70
N SER A 387 -6.99 24.75 -0.21
CA SER A 387 -7.85 23.59 -0.47
C SER A 387 -7.03 22.53 -1.22
N ILE A 388 -6.74 21.40 -0.55
CA ILE A 388 -5.96 20.29 -1.16
C ILE A 388 -6.66 19.78 -2.42
N PHE A 389 -8.00 19.70 -2.38
CA PHE A 389 -8.82 19.38 -3.52
C PHE A 389 -9.47 20.67 -4.05
N PRO A 390 -9.03 21.19 -5.21
CA PRO A 390 -9.56 22.45 -5.72
C PRO A 390 -10.98 22.31 -6.30
N THR A 391 -11.32 21.15 -6.85
CA THR A 391 -12.62 20.91 -7.49
C THR A 391 -13.10 19.48 -7.26
N ARG A 392 -14.42 19.27 -7.37
CA ARG A 392 -15.02 17.94 -7.38
C ARG A 392 -14.40 17.01 -8.42
N ALA A 393 -14.18 17.50 -9.64
CA ALA A 393 -13.57 16.70 -10.71
C ALA A 393 -12.17 16.19 -10.34
N PHE A 394 -11.36 17.03 -9.69
CA PHE A 394 -10.03 16.66 -9.21
C PHE A 394 -10.10 15.60 -8.11
N LEU A 395 -11.03 15.76 -7.15
CA LEU A 395 -11.26 14.76 -6.09
C LEU A 395 -11.67 13.40 -6.67
N LEU A 396 -12.62 13.39 -7.61
CA LEU A 396 -13.09 12.16 -8.25
C LEU A 396 -11.97 11.46 -9.03
N GLU A 397 -11.14 12.22 -9.76
CA GLU A 397 -9.99 11.64 -10.46
C GLU A 397 -8.97 11.04 -9.48
N PHE A 398 -8.73 11.71 -8.34
CA PHE A 398 -7.86 11.20 -7.28
C PHE A 398 -8.40 9.91 -6.66
N GLU A 399 -9.70 9.85 -6.36
CA GLU A 399 -10.38 8.66 -5.87
C GLU A 399 -10.26 7.49 -6.87
N ILE A 400 -10.54 7.74 -8.15
CA ILE A 400 -10.43 6.73 -9.22
C ILE A 400 -9.00 6.20 -9.32
N ALA A 401 -8.00 7.09 -9.23
CA ALA A 401 -6.60 6.69 -9.24
C ALA A 401 -6.27 5.78 -8.05
N LEU A 402 -6.74 6.11 -6.84
CA LEU A 402 -6.52 5.29 -5.64
C LEU A 402 -7.19 3.92 -5.75
N ARG A 403 -8.44 3.85 -6.22
CA ARG A 403 -9.15 2.58 -6.46
C ARG A 403 -8.44 1.72 -7.51
N THR A 404 -7.93 2.34 -8.59
CA THR A 404 -7.14 1.64 -9.61
C THR A 404 -5.84 1.10 -9.04
N GLN A 405 -5.16 1.89 -8.21
CA GLN A 405 -3.95 1.43 -7.52
C GLN A 405 -4.24 0.25 -6.60
N PHE A 406 -5.31 0.33 -5.79
CA PHE A 406 -5.75 -0.74 -4.90
C PHE A 406 -6.08 -2.03 -5.66
N GLN A 407 -6.71 -1.93 -6.84
CA GLN A 407 -6.94 -3.08 -7.70
C GLN A 407 -5.63 -3.74 -8.14
N ILE A 408 -4.62 -2.96 -8.53
CA ILE A 408 -3.29 -3.48 -8.90
C ILE A 408 -2.61 -4.14 -7.69
N ASP A 409 -2.72 -3.54 -6.52
CA ASP A 409 -2.13 -4.07 -5.28
C ASP A 409 -2.72 -5.43 -4.91
N ASN A 410 -4.05 -5.56 -4.95
CA ASN A 410 -4.71 -6.85 -4.73
C ASN A 410 -4.28 -7.94 -5.73
N LEU A 411 -3.98 -7.57 -6.99
CA LEU A 411 -3.48 -8.52 -7.99
C LEU A 411 -2.02 -8.93 -7.74
N LEU A 412 -1.20 -8.03 -7.19
CA LEU A 412 0.21 -8.28 -6.85
C LEU A 412 0.38 -9.03 -5.52
N GLU A 413 -0.47 -8.75 -4.54
CA GLU A 413 -0.46 -9.35 -3.20
C GLU A 413 -1.10 -10.73 -3.13
N PHE A 414 -1.69 -11.20 -4.23
CA PHE A 414 -2.24 -12.54 -4.31
C PHE A 414 -1.15 -13.58 -3.96
N SER A 415 -1.40 -14.39 -2.94
CA SER A 415 -0.44 -15.30 -2.28
C SER A 415 0.02 -16.50 -3.14
N GLY A 416 -0.15 -16.43 -4.46
CA GLY A 416 0.32 -17.41 -5.43
C GLY A 416 1.31 -16.79 -6.43
N THR A 417 1.91 -17.60 -7.29
CA THR A 417 2.67 -17.09 -8.43
C THR A 417 1.73 -16.25 -9.32
N PRO A 418 2.05 -14.97 -9.60
CA PRO A 418 1.21 -14.14 -10.46
C PRO A 418 0.98 -14.83 -11.81
N THR A 419 -0.29 -15.03 -12.16
CA THR A 419 -0.66 -15.63 -13.45
C THR A 419 -0.35 -14.65 -14.59
N VAL A 420 -0.17 -15.17 -15.79
CA VAL A 420 0.00 -14.34 -17.00
C VAL A 420 -1.18 -13.37 -17.15
N GLU A 421 -2.40 -13.82 -16.87
CA GLU A 421 -3.61 -13.00 -16.89
C GLU A 421 -3.55 -11.82 -15.90
N HIS A 422 -3.11 -12.05 -14.66
CA HIS A 422 -2.94 -10.97 -13.67
C HIS A 422 -1.89 -9.95 -14.15
N LEU A 423 -0.75 -10.41 -14.65
CA LEU A 423 0.31 -9.53 -15.15
C LEU A 423 -0.15 -8.70 -16.36
N THR A 424 -0.89 -9.31 -17.29
CA THR A 424 -1.50 -8.61 -18.43
C THR A 424 -2.49 -7.57 -17.93
N ARG A 425 -3.34 -7.90 -16.96
CA ARG A 425 -4.31 -6.95 -16.42
C ARG A 425 -3.66 -5.75 -15.75
N ILE A 426 -2.58 -5.96 -15.00
CA ILE A 426 -1.80 -4.86 -14.38
C ILE A 426 -1.20 -3.97 -15.46
N LYS A 427 -0.62 -4.57 -16.51
CA LYS A 427 -0.09 -3.83 -17.66
C LYS A 427 -1.20 -2.99 -18.30
N ASP A 428 -2.34 -3.57 -18.63
CA ASP A 428 -3.45 -2.86 -19.29
C ASP A 428 -3.94 -1.66 -18.46
N LEU A 429 -4.09 -1.82 -17.14
CA LEU A 429 -4.47 -0.73 -16.24
C LEU A 429 -3.42 0.39 -16.21
N ALA A 430 -2.13 0.05 -16.18
CA ALA A 430 -1.05 1.03 -16.20
C ALA A 430 -1.00 1.81 -17.53
N TYR A 431 -1.16 1.13 -18.66
CA TYR A 431 -1.19 1.78 -19.98
C TYR A 431 -2.47 2.60 -20.21
N LYS A 432 -3.58 2.21 -19.59
CA LYS A 432 -4.83 2.99 -19.63
C LYS A 432 -4.66 4.37 -18.99
N VAL A 433 -3.99 4.46 -17.84
CA VAL A 433 -3.76 5.75 -17.15
C VAL A 433 -2.60 6.56 -17.74
N TYR A 434 -1.72 5.92 -18.51
CA TYR A 434 -0.46 6.52 -18.97
C TYR A 434 -0.62 7.85 -19.75
N PRO A 435 -1.55 8.01 -20.73
CA PRO A 435 -1.72 9.28 -21.44
C PRO A 435 -2.12 10.43 -20.49
N ARG A 436 -3.04 10.15 -19.56
CA ARG A 436 -3.50 11.13 -18.57
C ARG A 436 -2.39 11.48 -17.58
N TRP A 437 -1.63 10.50 -17.12
CA TRP A 437 -0.46 10.70 -16.28
C TRP A 437 0.55 11.66 -16.93
N ARG A 438 0.88 11.48 -18.20
CA ARG A 438 1.79 12.37 -18.95
C ARG A 438 1.29 13.82 -18.99
N ALA A 439 -0.01 14.02 -19.20
CA ALA A 439 -0.60 15.35 -19.20
C ALA A 439 -0.52 16.02 -17.81
N LEU A 440 -0.82 15.26 -16.76
CA LEU A 440 -0.75 15.74 -15.38
C LEU A 440 0.68 16.05 -14.93
N LEU A 441 1.68 15.27 -15.36
CA LEU A 441 3.09 15.59 -15.09
C LEU A 441 3.46 16.97 -15.61
N ALA A 442 3.05 17.30 -16.85
CA ALA A 442 3.33 18.61 -17.45
C ALA A 442 2.57 19.75 -16.74
N GLU A 443 1.35 19.49 -16.26
CA GLU A 443 0.59 20.45 -15.48
C GLU A 443 1.25 20.73 -14.11
N GLU A 444 1.63 19.67 -13.39
CA GLU A 444 2.25 19.79 -12.07
C GLU A 444 3.64 20.42 -12.14
N GLN A 445 4.40 20.16 -13.21
CA GLN A 445 5.66 20.87 -13.48
C GLN A 445 5.45 22.37 -13.66
N ARG A 446 4.41 22.77 -14.39
CA ARG A 446 4.06 24.19 -14.55
C ARG A 446 3.66 24.81 -13.21
N LYS A 447 2.92 24.09 -12.36
CA LYS A 447 2.55 24.56 -11.02
C LYS A 447 3.77 24.76 -10.12
N GLU A 448 4.74 23.84 -10.18
CA GLU A 448 6.02 23.99 -9.45
C GLU A 448 6.78 25.24 -9.86
N GLU A 449 6.76 25.60 -11.14
CA GLU A 449 7.48 26.77 -11.65
C GLU A 449 6.78 28.11 -11.39
N THR A 450 5.45 28.10 -11.13
CA THR A 450 4.64 29.32 -11.14
C THR A 450 3.87 29.60 -9.85
N ILE A 451 3.45 28.58 -9.11
CA ILE A 451 2.52 28.72 -7.98
C ILE A 451 3.23 28.56 -6.64
N TYR A 452 4.10 27.56 -6.51
CA TYR A 452 4.68 27.22 -5.21
C TYR A 452 5.93 28.06 -4.91
N GLU A 453 5.84 28.94 -3.90
CA GLU A 453 6.96 29.82 -3.51
C GLU A 453 7.89 29.21 -2.45
N TYR A 454 7.33 28.43 -1.51
CA TYR A 454 8.06 27.94 -0.32
C TYR A 454 8.11 26.39 -0.22
N GLY A 455 8.02 25.69 -1.35
CA GLY A 455 8.12 24.22 -1.39
C GLY A 455 6.84 23.50 -0.98
N GLU A 456 5.71 24.20 -0.93
CA GLU A 456 4.38 23.64 -0.58
C GLU A 456 3.97 22.47 -1.49
N GLY A 457 4.43 22.50 -2.74
CA GLY A 457 4.22 21.43 -3.70
C GLY A 457 4.69 20.07 -3.21
N ALA A 458 5.73 19.98 -2.37
CA ALA A 458 6.27 18.70 -1.92
C ALA A 458 5.26 17.87 -1.11
N TYR A 459 4.48 18.49 -0.22
CA TYR A 459 3.47 17.77 0.57
C TYR A 459 2.10 17.77 -0.11
N LEU A 460 1.72 18.83 -0.83
CA LEU A 460 0.42 18.91 -1.52
C LEU A 460 0.32 17.91 -2.66
N ARG A 461 1.41 17.67 -3.40
CA ARG A 461 1.44 16.70 -4.50
C ARG A 461 1.08 15.28 -4.05
N ARG A 462 1.25 14.92 -2.78
CA ARG A 462 0.84 13.59 -2.26
C ARG A 462 -0.66 13.31 -2.47
N PHE A 463 -1.48 14.36 -2.57
CA PHE A 463 -2.92 14.31 -2.78
C PHE A 463 -3.33 14.60 -4.23
N SER A 464 -2.39 14.53 -5.17
CA SER A 464 -2.65 14.70 -6.61
C SER A 464 -2.86 13.36 -7.31
N PRO A 465 -3.76 13.26 -8.31
CA PRO A 465 -3.87 12.08 -9.16
C PRO A 465 -2.54 11.68 -9.79
N ALA A 466 -1.69 12.66 -10.14
CA ALA A 466 -0.36 12.43 -10.71
C ALA A 466 0.54 11.58 -9.80
N TRP A 467 0.46 11.78 -8.48
CA TRP A 467 1.23 11.02 -7.52
C TRP A 467 0.82 9.55 -7.51
N VAL A 468 -0.48 9.28 -7.54
CA VAL A 468 -1.04 7.92 -7.55
C VAL A 468 -0.78 7.24 -8.89
N TYR A 469 -1.00 7.93 -10.00
CA TYR A 469 -0.66 7.40 -11.32
C TYR A 469 0.82 7.08 -11.46
N THR A 470 1.73 7.88 -10.91
CA THR A 470 3.16 7.52 -10.92
C THR A 470 3.43 6.21 -10.17
N ARG A 471 2.70 5.89 -9.08
CA ARG A 471 2.77 4.56 -8.43
C ARG A 471 2.26 3.46 -9.35
N ILE A 472 1.14 3.69 -10.03
CA ILE A 472 0.55 2.74 -10.98
C ILE A 472 1.54 2.45 -12.12
N ILE A 473 2.14 3.48 -12.71
CA ILE A 473 3.14 3.34 -13.77
C ILE A 473 4.38 2.58 -13.27
N HIS A 474 4.85 2.88 -12.06
CA HIS A 474 5.94 2.12 -11.43
C HIS A 474 5.59 0.63 -11.28
N LYS A 475 4.39 0.30 -10.79
CA LYS A 475 3.92 -1.10 -10.68
C LYS A 475 3.78 -1.77 -12.04
N GLY A 476 3.46 -1.01 -13.09
CA GLY A 476 3.46 -1.45 -14.49
C GLY A 476 4.81 -1.94 -15.00
N LEU A 477 5.95 -1.59 -14.37
CA LEU A 477 7.27 -2.11 -14.72
C LEU A 477 7.42 -3.61 -14.42
N HIS A 478 6.75 -4.11 -13.37
CA HIS A 478 6.90 -5.51 -12.96
C HIS A 478 6.41 -6.49 -14.06
N PRO A 479 5.20 -6.34 -14.64
CA PRO A 479 4.80 -7.13 -15.80
C PRO A 479 5.76 -7.04 -16.99
N LEU A 480 6.27 -5.85 -17.33
CA LEU A 480 7.20 -5.67 -18.46
C LEU A 480 8.48 -6.50 -18.28
N GLY A 481 9.05 -6.49 -17.07
CA GLY A 481 10.20 -7.32 -16.72
C GLY A 481 9.90 -8.82 -16.83
N ARG A 482 8.71 -9.26 -16.40
CA ARG A 482 8.26 -10.67 -16.48
C ARG A 482 8.03 -11.13 -17.91
N PHE A 483 7.47 -10.26 -18.76
CA PHE A 483 7.26 -10.53 -20.18
C PHE A 483 8.52 -10.33 -21.04
N LYS A 484 9.64 -9.93 -20.41
CA LYS A 484 10.92 -9.64 -21.09
C LYS A 484 10.80 -8.51 -22.13
N GLU A 485 9.84 -7.61 -21.94
CA GLU A 485 9.64 -6.42 -22.76
C GLU A 485 10.63 -5.31 -22.39
N HIS A 486 11.92 -5.64 -22.34
CA HIS A 486 12.97 -4.80 -21.75
C HIS A 486 13.15 -3.45 -22.45
N ARG A 487 12.84 -3.36 -23.75
CA ARG A 487 12.89 -2.09 -24.49
C ARG A 487 11.84 -1.11 -23.98
N GLU A 488 10.64 -1.62 -23.73
CA GLU A 488 9.54 -0.81 -23.23
C GLU A 488 9.71 -0.48 -21.74
N GLU A 489 10.22 -1.44 -20.95
CA GLU A 489 10.63 -1.22 -19.56
C GLU A 489 11.69 -0.09 -19.45
N HIS A 490 12.69 -0.09 -20.34
CA HIS A 490 13.72 0.96 -20.40
C HIS A 490 13.14 2.34 -20.77
N ARG A 491 12.23 2.38 -21.76
CA ARG A 491 11.52 3.62 -22.13
C ARG A 491 10.77 4.20 -20.93
N LEU A 492 9.97 3.39 -20.25
CA LEU A 492 9.15 3.84 -19.14
C LEU A 492 9.99 4.26 -17.91
N LEU A 493 11.08 3.56 -17.61
CA LEU A 493 12.05 3.97 -16.60
C LEU A 493 12.72 5.30 -16.90
N THR A 494 13.02 5.56 -18.18
CA THR A 494 13.58 6.85 -18.61
C THR A 494 12.60 7.98 -18.32
N GLU A 495 11.33 7.81 -18.68
CA GLU A 495 10.30 8.82 -18.40
C GLU A 495 10.03 9.03 -16.90
N LEU A 496 10.08 7.96 -16.10
CA LEU A 496 9.97 8.06 -14.64
C LEU A 496 11.16 8.82 -14.02
N LEU A 497 12.35 8.70 -14.60
CA LEU A 497 13.56 9.40 -14.15
C LEU A 497 13.61 10.86 -14.64
N ASP A 498 13.03 11.15 -15.81
CA ASP A 498 12.98 12.50 -16.39
C ASP A 498 12.14 13.47 -15.55
N GLN A 499 11.02 13.00 -14.99
CA GLN A 499 10.26 13.79 -14.00
C GLN A 499 10.96 13.79 -12.62
N ARG A 500 10.88 14.90 -11.88
CA ARG A 500 11.53 15.06 -10.56
C ARG A 500 10.56 15.36 -9.42
N LEU A 501 9.26 15.37 -9.69
CA LEU A 501 8.24 15.83 -8.75
C LEU A 501 7.69 14.71 -7.85
N PHE A 502 7.68 13.47 -8.35
CA PHE A 502 6.98 12.35 -7.74
C PHE A 502 7.94 11.20 -7.44
N HIS A 503 7.72 10.55 -6.28
CA HIS A 503 8.43 9.32 -5.86
C HIS A 503 9.97 9.41 -5.86
N ALA A 504 10.51 10.51 -5.34
CA ALA A 504 11.96 10.71 -5.16
C ALA A 504 12.65 9.49 -4.52
N ALA A 505 12.03 8.89 -3.49
CA ALA A 505 12.56 7.72 -2.80
C ALA A 505 12.81 6.49 -3.71
N ARG A 506 12.13 6.38 -4.86
CA ARG A 506 12.26 5.25 -5.79
C ARG A 506 13.30 5.47 -6.89
N ARG A 507 13.84 6.69 -7.02
CA ARG A 507 14.75 7.05 -8.12
C ARG A 507 16.01 6.20 -8.16
N GLY A 508 16.60 5.89 -7.00
CA GLY A 508 17.77 5.02 -6.94
C GLY A 508 17.49 3.61 -7.49
N ALA A 509 16.36 3.01 -7.14
CA ALA A 509 15.93 1.74 -7.71
C ALA A 509 15.67 1.83 -9.22
N TRP A 510 15.12 2.94 -9.72
CA TRP A 510 14.95 3.17 -11.16
C TRP A 510 16.28 3.28 -11.90
N TYR A 511 17.26 4.00 -11.35
CA TYR A 511 18.62 4.07 -11.92
C TYR A 511 19.28 2.70 -11.98
N GLN A 512 19.24 1.93 -10.88
CA GLN A 512 19.79 0.59 -10.82
C GLN A 512 19.16 -0.33 -11.89
N ARG A 513 17.83 -0.31 -12.01
CA ARG A 513 17.11 -1.13 -12.97
C ARG A 513 17.41 -0.70 -14.40
N LYS A 514 17.40 0.61 -14.70
CA LYS A 514 17.73 1.16 -16.03
C LYS A 514 19.15 0.77 -16.45
N ALA A 515 20.14 0.95 -15.57
CA ALA A 515 21.53 0.57 -15.84
C ALA A 515 21.70 -0.93 -16.08
N LEU A 516 20.95 -1.78 -15.37
CA LEU A 516 20.91 -3.22 -15.62
C LEU A 516 20.37 -3.53 -17.02
N LEU A 517 19.27 -2.90 -17.42
CA LEU A 517 18.68 -3.11 -18.73
C LEU A 517 19.63 -2.70 -19.86
N GLU A 518 20.29 -1.56 -19.68
CA GLU A 518 21.29 -1.02 -20.60
C GLU A 518 22.49 -1.96 -20.73
N GLU A 519 23.03 -2.47 -19.61
CA GLU A 519 24.17 -3.38 -19.62
C GLU A 519 23.88 -4.70 -20.34
N HIS A 520 22.69 -5.29 -20.12
CA HIS A 520 22.43 -6.69 -20.49
C HIS A 520 21.57 -6.88 -21.73
N TYR A 521 20.61 -5.99 -22.01
CA TYR A 521 19.57 -6.25 -23.02
C TYR A 521 19.56 -5.24 -24.17
N MET A 522 19.84 -3.96 -23.90
CA MET A 522 19.62 -2.90 -24.90
C MET A 522 20.50 -3.04 -26.14
N TRP A 523 21.69 -3.63 -26.02
CA TRP A 523 22.57 -3.87 -27.17
C TRP A 523 21.93 -4.79 -28.23
N ALA A 524 21.06 -5.72 -27.83
CA ALA A 524 20.36 -6.63 -28.75
C ALA A 524 19.03 -6.07 -29.26
N LEU A 525 18.42 -5.14 -28.51
CA LEU A 525 17.08 -4.63 -28.77
C LEU A 525 17.07 -3.28 -29.52
N THR A 526 18.24 -2.70 -29.77
CA THR A 526 18.39 -1.42 -30.46
C THR A 526 19.23 -1.56 -31.73
N PRO A 527 18.95 -0.77 -32.78
CA PRO A 527 19.75 -0.80 -34.01
C PRO A 527 21.23 -0.53 -33.74
N ALA A 528 22.11 -1.29 -34.38
CA ALA A 528 23.55 -1.19 -34.18
C ALA A 528 24.19 0.04 -34.86
N GLU A 529 23.48 0.74 -35.76
CA GLU A 529 23.96 1.93 -36.47
C GLU A 529 25.35 1.74 -37.10
N GLY A 530 25.61 0.56 -37.66
CA GLY A 530 26.90 0.22 -38.29
C GLY A 530 28.01 -0.21 -37.32
N ARG A 531 27.75 -0.33 -36.02
CA ARG A 531 28.70 -0.87 -35.04
C ARG A 531 28.78 -2.40 -35.12
N SER A 532 29.96 -2.96 -34.83
CA SER A 532 30.10 -4.40 -34.58
C SER A 532 29.34 -4.81 -33.31
N GLU A 533 29.03 -6.09 -33.13
CA GLU A 533 28.31 -6.58 -31.95
C GLU A 533 29.06 -6.20 -30.64
N ASP A 534 30.37 -6.44 -30.60
CA ASP A 534 31.22 -6.02 -29.48
C ASP A 534 31.24 -4.50 -29.30
N GLY A 535 31.22 -3.75 -30.40
CA GLY A 535 31.11 -2.29 -30.40
C GLY A 535 29.80 -1.80 -29.79
N GLN A 536 28.68 -2.47 -30.12
CA GLN A 536 27.35 -2.18 -29.61
C GLN A 536 27.24 -2.52 -28.11
N ARG A 537 27.77 -3.67 -27.69
CA ARG A 537 27.84 -4.03 -26.25
C ARG A 537 28.67 -3.02 -25.46
N LYS A 538 29.82 -2.59 -25.98
CA LYS A 538 30.63 -1.53 -25.35
C LYS A 538 29.90 -0.19 -25.33
N HIS A 539 29.18 0.17 -26.38
CA HIS A 539 28.38 1.39 -26.43
C HIS A 539 27.35 1.42 -25.30
N TRP A 540 26.57 0.37 -25.15
CA TRP A 540 25.55 0.29 -24.09
C TRP A 540 26.12 0.18 -22.68
N ARG A 541 27.28 -0.46 -22.49
CA ARG A 541 27.99 -0.42 -21.20
C ARG A 541 28.43 1.01 -20.82
N ARG A 542 28.81 1.86 -21.78
CA ARG A 542 29.08 3.28 -21.52
C ARG A 542 27.82 4.06 -21.16
N ILE A 543 26.68 3.73 -21.77
CA ILE A 543 25.39 4.32 -21.40
C ILE A 543 25.02 3.90 -19.97
N ALA A 544 25.13 2.61 -19.63
CA ALA A 544 24.88 2.10 -18.28
C ALA A 544 25.79 2.76 -17.24
N LEU A 545 27.06 3.00 -17.57
CA LEU A 545 28.02 3.71 -16.72
C LEU A 545 27.52 5.13 -16.42
N ARG A 546 27.17 5.89 -17.48
CA ARG A 546 26.59 7.24 -17.34
C ARG A 546 25.29 7.27 -16.56
N THR A 547 24.43 6.27 -16.73
CA THR A 547 23.19 6.14 -15.93
C THR A 547 23.50 5.96 -14.44
N CYS A 548 24.55 5.22 -14.09
CA CYS A 548 24.96 5.07 -12.69
C CYS A 548 25.58 6.36 -12.13
N GLU A 549 26.42 7.04 -12.92
CA GLU A 549 27.00 8.35 -12.57
C GLU A 549 25.89 9.38 -12.31
N ALA A 550 24.94 9.50 -13.23
CA ALA A 550 23.77 10.38 -13.08
C ALA A 550 22.95 10.04 -11.82
N GLY A 551 22.87 8.76 -11.45
CA GLY A 551 22.21 8.33 -10.22
C GLY A 551 22.96 8.73 -8.94
N LEU A 552 24.28 8.88 -8.98
CA LEU A 552 25.06 9.41 -7.85
C LEU A 552 25.04 10.94 -7.78
N GLU A 553 24.90 11.60 -8.92
CA GLU A 553 24.78 13.07 -9.03
C GLU A 553 23.36 13.58 -8.71
N ASP A 554 22.35 12.71 -8.75
CA ASP A 554 20.96 13.08 -8.48
C ASP A 554 20.72 13.34 -6.97
N PRO A 555 20.37 14.58 -6.57
CA PRO A 555 20.10 14.92 -5.16
C PRO A 555 18.94 14.13 -4.54
N HIS A 556 18.04 13.59 -5.37
CA HIS A 556 16.88 12.83 -4.93
C HIS A 556 17.15 11.31 -4.90
N CYS A 557 18.34 10.85 -5.32
CA CYS A 557 18.73 9.46 -5.19
C CYS A 557 19.18 9.16 -3.74
N HIS A 558 18.37 8.38 -3.03
CA HIS A 558 18.64 8.05 -1.63
C HIS A 558 19.98 7.32 -1.45
N LEU A 559 20.71 7.65 -0.38
CA LEU A 559 22.05 7.15 -0.09
C LEU A 559 22.16 5.62 -0.06
N ILE A 560 21.08 4.93 0.33
CA ILE A 560 21.04 3.46 0.37
C ILE A 560 21.35 2.81 -0.98
N PHE A 561 21.03 3.49 -2.10
CA PHE A 561 21.25 2.96 -3.44
C PHE A 561 22.67 3.27 -3.96
N HIS A 562 23.40 4.19 -3.31
CA HIS A 562 24.71 4.64 -3.79
C HIS A 562 25.72 3.50 -3.83
N TYR A 563 25.74 2.62 -2.82
CA TYR A 563 26.68 1.51 -2.76
C TYR A 563 26.61 0.59 -4.00
N ASP A 564 25.40 0.21 -4.40
CA ASP A 564 25.19 -0.67 -5.55
C ASP A 564 25.46 0.02 -6.88
N LEU A 565 25.16 1.33 -6.99
CA LEU A 565 25.53 2.13 -8.15
C LEU A 565 27.06 2.23 -8.29
N GLN A 566 27.77 2.54 -7.20
CA GLN A 566 29.24 2.58 -7.13
C GLN A 566 29.84 1.21 -7.50
N LYS A 567 29.30 0.12 -6.97
CA LYS A 567 29.72 -1.25 -7.29
C LYS A 567 29.54 -1.56 -8.79
N ARG A 568 28.43 -1.12 -9.39
CA ARG A 568 28.19 -1.28 -10.84
C ARG A 568 29.14 -0.43 -11.68
N ILE A 569 29.43 0.82 -11.28
CA ILE A 569 30.44 1.68 -11.92
C ILE A 569 31.77 0.94 -11.99
N LEU A 570 32.30 0.49 -10.85
CA LEU A 570 33.58 -0.24 -10.79
C LEU A 570 33.58 -1.54 -11.62
N LYS A 571 32.43 -2.21 -11.76
CA LYS A 571 32.27 -3.38 -12.64
C LYS A 571 32.33 -2.97 -14.12
N LEU A 572 31.59 -1.93 -14.51
CA LEU A 572 31.50 -1.45 -15.88
C LEU A 572 32.83 -0.88 -16.38
N GLU A 573 33.54 -0.12 -15.56
CA GLU A 573 34.86 0.43 -15.91
C GLU A 573 35.89 -0.66 -16.18
N ARG A 574 35.91 -1.71 -15.35
CA ARG A 574 36.74 -2.90 -15.58
C ARG A 574 36.35 -3.59 -16.88
N ALA A 575 35.05 -3.76 -17.15
CA ALA A 575 34.56 -4.37 -18.39
C ALA A 575 34.84 -3.52 -19.64
N LEU A 576 34.91 -2.19 -19.50
CA LEU A 576 35.26 -1.24 -20.55
C LEU A 576 36.77 -1.06 -20.73
N LYS A 577 37.58 -1.60 -19.81
CA LYS A 577 39.04 -1.44 -19.74
C LYS A 577 39.47 0.03 -19.65
N ILE A 578 38.74 0.82 -18.85
CA ILE A 578 39.12 2.21 -18.55
C ILE A 578 40.43 2.22 -17.78
N VAL A 579 41.32 3.16 -18.09
CA VAL A 579 42.65 3.28 -17.45
C VAL A 579 42.46 3.60 -15.98
N LYS A 580 43.24 2.98 -15.08
CA LYS A 580 43.09 3.12 -13.62
C LYS A 580 43.02 4.57 -13.12
N ARG A 581 43.74 5.51 -13.77
CA ARG A 581 43.73 6.94 -13.42
C ARG A 581 42.42 7.67 -13.76
N GLU A 582 41.61 7.10 -14.64
CA GLU A 582 40.30 7.60 -15.09
C GLU A 582 39.14 6.81 -14.45
N GLN A 583 39.44 5.78 -13.66
CA GLN A 583 38.43 5.03 -12.92
C GLN A 583 37.98 5.81 -11.69
N HIS A 584 36.71 5.66 -11.33
CA HIS A 584 36.17 6.25 -10.12
C HIS A 584 36.80 5.64 -8.86
N ASP A 585 37.13 6.50 -7.90
CA ASP A 585 37.59 6.08 -6.56
C ASP A 585 36.58 6.49 -5.49
N PHE A 586 35.88 5.49 -4.94
CA PHE A 586 34.90 5.66 -3.87
C PHE A 586 35.50 5.42 -2.47
N GLY A 587 36.83 5.38 -2.31
CA GLY A 587 37.48 5.18 -1.02
C GLY A 587 37.06 6.18 0.06
N HIS A 588 36.74 7.41 -0.34
CA HIS A 588 36.35 8.52 0.54
C HIS A 588 34.91 8.43 1.11
N VAL A 589 34.05 7.56 0.56
CA VAL A 589 32.65 7.36 1.00
C VAL A 589 32.39 6.00 1.63
N ARG A 590 33.45 5.21 1.88
CA ARG A 590 33.30 3.87 2.46
C ARG A 590 32.91 3.95 3.93
N LEU A 591 31.80 3.30 4.28
CA LEU A 591 31.43 3.07 5.67
C LEU A 591 32.48 2.17 6.35
N ALA A 592 32.70 2.40 7.65
CA ALA A 592 33.53 1.53 8.47
C ALA A 592 32.93 0.13 8.49
N LYS A 593 33.79 -0.90 8.42
CA LYS A 593 33.33 -2.29 8.55
C LYS A 593 32.76 -2.49 9.96
N PRO A 594 31.55 -3.06 10.11
CA PRO A 594 31.00 -3.34 11.42
C PRO A 594 31.84 -4.39 12.15
N ALA A 595 31.86 -4.31 13.48
CA ALA A 595 32.42 -5.38 14.30
C ALA A 595 31.45 -6.57 14.31
N GLU A 596 31.87 -7.67 13.70
CA GLU A 596 31.07 -8.89 13.64
C GLU A 596 31.28 -9.71 14.92
N ARG A 597 30.18 -10.22 15.49
CA ARG A 597 30.19 -11.15 16.63
C ARG A 597 29.33 -12.35 16.29
N THR A 598 29.83 -13.53 16.64
CA THR A 598 29.10 -14.79 16.44
C THR A 598 28.60 -15.29 17.79
N ILE A 599 27.29 -15.53 17.86
CA ILE A 599 26.60 -16.05 19.04
C ILE A 599 25.98 -17.40 18.63
N ALA A 600 26.15 -18.41 19.49
CA ALA A 600 25.57 -19.73 19.28
C ALA A 600 24.36 -19.91 20.21
N GLY A 601 23.35 -20.64 19.73
CA GLY A 601 22.16 -21.01 20.50
C GLY A 601 21.55 -22.31 19.96
N ILE A 602 20.58 -22.87 20.68
CA ILE A 602 19.90 -24.11 20.29
C ILE A 602 18.62 -23.74 19.50
N GLN A 603 18.58 -24.12 18.22
CA GLN A 603 17.39 -23.92 17.39
C GLN A 603 16.37 -25.05 17.63
N ILE A 604 15.11 -24.68 17.82
CA ILE A 604 13.99 -25.63 17.90
C ILE A 604 13.48 -25.85 16.48
N VAL A 605 13.56 -27.10 16.03
CA VAL A 605 13.10 -27.51 14.70
C VAL A 605 11.90 -28.41 14.89
N GLU A 606 10.69 -27.91 14.64
CA GLU A 606 9.51 -28.76 14.62
C GLU A 606 9.68 -29.85 13.54
N PRO A 607 9.50 -31.14 13.89
CA PRO A 607 9.40 -32.19 12.90
C PRO A 607 8.16 -31.91 12.04
N GLU A 608 8.31 -32.01 10.72
CA GLU A 608 7.15 -31.87 9.82
C GLU A 608 6.06 -32.82 10.28
N SER A 609 4.86 -32.29 10.54
CA SER A 609 3.70 -33.14 10.78
C SER A 609 3.52 -34.01 9.54
N VAL A 610 3.91 -35.28 9.65
CA VAL A 610 3.51 -36.32 8.72
C VAL A 610 2.00 -36.35 8.82
N SER A 611 1.32 -35.69 7.88
CA SER A 611 -0.10 -35.89 7.70
C SER A 611 -0.28 -37.36 7.37
N ASP A 612 -0.92 -38.11 8.29
CA ASP A 612 -1.44 -39.45 8.06
C ASP A 612 -2.41 -39.40 6.88
N THR A 613 -1.88 -39.52 5.66
CA THR A 613 -2.64 -39.94 4.49
C THR A 613 -1.97 -41.21 3.99
N THR A 614 -2.55 -42.33 4.40
CA THR A 614 -2.33 -43.64 3.82
C THR A 614 -2.76 -43.62 2.35
N ASP A 615 -1.83 -43.33 1.44
CA ASP A 615 -1.96 -43.66 0.02
C ASP A 615 -0.65 -44.32 -0.47
N PRO A 616 -0.73 -45.38 -1.29
CA PRO A 616 0.44 -46.18 -1.66
C PRO A 616 1.32 -45.47 -2.71
N PRO A 617 2.63 -45.79 -2.77
CA PRO A 617 3.58 -45.06 -3.61
C PRO A 617 3.47 -45.50 -5.07
N SER A 618 3.09 -44.59 -5.97
CA SER A 618 3.32 -44.78 -7.40
C SER A 618 4.73 -44.31 -7.75
N ALA A 619 5.49 -45.23 -8.34
CA ALA A 619 6.86 -45.05 -8.73
C ALA A 619 7.00 -44.04 -9.89
N ALA A 620 7.72 -42.95 -9.64
CA ALA A 620 8.45 -42.21 -10.66
C ALA A 620 9.64 -41.50 -10.01
N ALA A 621 10.74 -42.25 -9.90
CA ALA A 621 12.06 -41.70 -9.61
C ALA A 621 12.59 -40.97 -10.84
N ASN A 622 12.80 -39.65 -10.75
CA ASN A 622 14.04 -38.99 -11.16
C ASN A 622 13.93 -37.47 -10.99
N GLY A 623 14.73 -36.93 -10.06
CA GLY A 623 14.96 -35.49 -9.93
C GLY A 623 15.28 -35.12 -8.49
N ASN A 624 16.57 -34.87 -8.22
CA ASN A 624 17.12 -34.36 -6.97
C ASN A 624 16.29 -33.16 -6.44
N GLY A 625 15.35 -33.41 -5.55
CA GLY A 625 14.47 -32.42 -4.94
C GLY A 625 14.90 -32.11 -3.52
N ASN A 626 15.68 -31.05 -3.36
CA ASN A 626 16.04 -30.46 -2.08
C ASN A 626 14.76 -30.01 -1.34
N SER A 627 14.27 -30.78 -0.37
CA SER A 627 13.01 -30.54 0.35
C SER A 627 13.05 -29.34 1.33
N ASN A 628 14.15 -28.59 1.37
CA ASN A 628 14.32 -27.43 2.24
C ASN A 628 13.64 -26.13 1.76
N SER A 629 12.85 -26.15 0.69
CA SER A 629 12.29 -24.92 0.11
C SER A 629 11.05 -24.37 0.83
N THR A 630 10.37 -25.16 1.68
CA THR A 630 9.12 -24.75 2.35
C THR A 630 9.32 -23.91 3.61
N ARG A 631 10.56 -23.82 4.13
CA ARG A 631 10.90 -23.05 5.34
C ARG A 631 11.48 -21.65 5.07
N ARG A 632 11.79 -21.30 3.81
CA ARG A 632 12.30 -19.96 3.48
C ARG A 632 11.21 -18.92 3.73
N GLY A 633 11.33 -18.21 4.85
CA GLY A 633 10.47 -17.08 5.21
C GLY A 633 9.74 -17.18 6.55
N ARG A 634 9.81 -18.32 7.26
CA ARG A 634 9.26 -18.39 8.62
C ARG A 634 10.31 -17.96 9.66
N PRO A 635 9.94 -17.17 10.68
CA PRO A 635 10.84 -16.83 11.79
C PRO A 635 11.40 -18.10 12.44
N THR A 636 12.70 -18.09 12.76
CA THR A 636 13.33 -19.21 13.45
C THR A 636 13.03 -19.15 14.95
N VAL A 637 12.82 -20.33 15.55
CA VAL A 637 12.51 -20.48 16.98
C VAL A 637 13.73 -21.06 17.69
N TRP A 638 14.07 -20.51 18.84
CA TRP A 638 15.29 -20.81 19.60
C TRP A 638 14.95 -21.05 21.07
N VAL A 639 15.79 -21.82 21.76
CA VAL A 639 15.66 -22.04 23.21
C VAL A 639 16.05 -20.77 23.97
N ASP A 640 15.22 -20.33 24.92
CA ASP A 640 15.60 -19.33 25.90
C ASP A 640 16.34 -19.99 27.07
N GLU A 641 17.67 -19.86 27.10
CA GLU A 641 18.51 -20.44 28.16
C GLU A 641 18.35 -19.76 29.53
N ARG A 642 17.76 -18.56 29.59
CA ARG A 642 17.67 -17.74 30.81
C ARG A 642 16.32 -17.88 31.49
N GLU A 643 15.24 -17.75 30.74
CA GLU A 643 13.86 -17.82 31.25
C GLU A 643 13.26 -19.22 31.08
N GLY A 644 13.87 -20.06 30.25
CA GLY A 644 13.30 -21.34 29.83
C GLY A 644 12.20 -21.15 28.78
N GLY A 645 12.08 -22.09 27.84
CA GLY A 645 11.06 -22.07 26.80
C GLY A 645 11.58 -21.64 25.43
N GLU A 646 10.68 -21.09 24.61
CA GLU A 646 10.93 -20.76 23.21
C GLU A 646 10.98 -19.24 23.00
N CYS A 647 11.92 -18.78 22.17
CA CYS A 647 12.10 -17.37 21.87
C CYS A 647 12.54 -17.15 20.40
N ARG A 648 12.54 -15.89 19.95
CA ARG A 648 13.09 -15.49 18.65
C ARG A 648 14.60 -15.26 18.73
N VAL A 649 15.26 -15.21 17.57
CA VAL A 649 16.72 -15.01 17.47
C VAL A 649 17.19 -13.72 18.16
N GLU A 650 16.39 -12.65 18.10
CA GLU A 650 16.76 -11.37 18.69
C GLU A 650 16.71 -11.44 20.23
N THR A 651 15.72 -12.14 20.79
CA THR A 651 15.63 -12.38 22.24
C THR A 651 16.76 -13.29 22.72
N MET A 652 17.09 -14.34 21.96
CA MET A 652 18.23 -15.23 22.25
C MET A 652 19.55 -14.43 22.30
N CYS A 653 19.81 -13.59 21.29
CA CYS A 653 20.97 -12.70 21.28
C CYS A 653 20.96 -11.69 22.44
N LEU A 654 19.81 -11.10 22.77
CA LEU A 654 19.67 -10.20 23.92
C LEU A 654 20.01 -10.89 25.25
N ASN A 655 19.60 -12.15 25.43
CA ASN A 655 19.93 -12.90 26.64
C ASN A 655 21.43 -13.15 26.77
N TRP A 656 22.13 -13.41 25.67
CA TRP A 656 23.60 -13.50 25.65
C TRP A 656 24.26 -12.18 26.08
N TYR A 657 23.79 -11.03 25.58
CA TYR A 657 24.29 -9.72 26.01
C TYR A 657 23.99 -9.42 27.49
N ARG A 658 22.81 -9.83 27.98
CA ARG A 658 22.44 -9.69 29.40
C ARG A 658 23.34 -10.51 30.31
N ALA A 659 23.73 -11.73 29.91
CA ALA A 659 24.69 -12.55 30.63
C ALA A 659 26.07 -11.88 30.76
N GLN A 660 26.39 -10.94 29.86
CA GLN A 660 27.62 -10.12 29.88
C GLN A 660 27.44 -8.77 30.58
N GLY A 661 26.32 -8.54 31.27
CA GLY A 661 26.07 -7.32 32.05
C GLY A 661 25.48 -6.16 31.25
N TRP A 662 25.07 -6.39 29.99
CA TRP A 662 24.43 -5.35 29.17
C TRP A 662 22.92 -5.30 29.39
N LYS A 663 22.34 -4.11 29.21
CA LYS A 663 20.89 -3.91 29.12
C LYS A 663 20.53 -3.47 27.71
N GLY A 664 19.49 -4.07 27.14
CA GLY A 664 19.07 -3.81 25.78
C GLY A 664 17.61 -4.19 25.53
N TYR A 665 17.06 -3.59 24.48
CA TYR A 665 15.70 -3.78 24.00
C TYR A 665 15.75 -4.16 22.53
N HIS A 666 14.86 -5.05 22.10
CA HIS A 666 14.65 -5.29 20.68
C HIS A 666 13.56 -4.33 20.19
N SER A 667 13.96 -3.33 19.41
CA SER A 667 13.07 -2.28 18.93
C SER A 667 13.32 -1.86 17.48
N GLU A 668 14.24 -2.52 16.78
CA GLU A 668 14.72 -2.10 15.47
C GLU A 668 15.00 -0.57 15.45
N GLY A 669 14.43 0.17 14.50
CA GLY A 669 14.49 1.64 14.44
C GLY A 669 13.50 2.38 15.36
N GLY A 670 12.58 1.68 16.03
CA GLY A 670 11.50 2.27 16.82
C GLY A 670 11.99 3.14 17.98
N ILE A 671 13.04 2.73 18.69
CA ILE A 671 13.62 3.53 19.78
C ILE A 671 14.22 4.84 19.25
N ILE A 672 14.89 4.80 18.09
CA ILE A 672 15.49 5.98 17.47
C ILE A 672 14.43 6.95 16.96
N ARG A 673 13.30 6.44 16.45
CA ARG A 673 12.16 7.28 16.05
C ARG A 673 11.41 7.91 17.24
N THR A 674 11.53 7.29 18.42
CA THR A 674 10.85 7.74 19.65
C THR A 674 11.65 8.81 20.38
N LEU A 675 12.98 8.66 20.41
CA LEU A 675 13.92 9.65 20.94
C LEU A 675 14.02 10.86 20.01
#